data_AF-A0A250IDL1-F1
#
_entry.id   AF-A0A250IDL1-F1
#
_cell.length_a   1.000
_cell.length_b   1.000
_cell.length_c   1.000
_cell.angle_alpha   90.00
_cell.angle_beta   90.00
_cell.angle_gamma   90.00
#
_symmetry.space_group_name_H-M   'P 1'
#
loop_
_entity.id
_entity.type
_entity.pdbx_description
1 polymer ?
#
loop_
_entity_poly.entity_id
_entity_poly.type
_entity_poly.pdbx_seq_one_letter_code
_entity_poly.pdbx_strand_id
1 'polypeptide(L)'
;MNRRVSNPNRGSSCLGSAAAALAMLGLLAACGGGADTGAVGVAVSAPLAVDTSPPPPTGRYVLASVLSGHCVEAVAATTDGGKVQQARCDNGLNQAFEVTLEPGRGYKLISVGTGRALDLNGGSMAEGALIQQWSDNNSLAQRFLLRRDQGNRYSLVNAGSDKCVAIAGGSTAQGAGLQQATCDGQAAQRFLLYPQSGTSRSALALGQYTLRPVHSGLCLELEGASTAAGAKVQQGTCTQENPQRFEVLPAANGSYQLQSVHSGLSLDVSGESTASGTLIQQWGYAGGAHQRFTASAVGDAFLLKAVHSGKCLDVKDISAQVGGRIHQWDCSGEGQPNQQWRLVPAAQPQPPPAPSGSPLKLPLELLGNGSPLTPTVAEANLQVDASRIGGVSQLWWQCHRCAFFGAPEFEATSQPPTKVKASVRVLGGVEPSQAGNIPWVDITDATVRLADAERVQGGLTRGGLYTTRMSLVLDAATKARLVAAPRTNLIQFRFNGTDGESNGYRVLALQLQDAQGINQASNPMQFADIQAEKLAGRTWTADVTAGEALWHGQGRLAKSSIVPRTIQAACASCHATDGRDLQYFNYSNNSIVQRSRFHGLTEAQGRQIVAYLRYSQRDVPHVTQAAPWNPPYQPGPGLDGKPIIEWAAGAGLSAVLESPALAFKALFGKPLDDQPLNLSQADVDGVMNAHATLNAREVAMPLQYPDWNAWLPPIHPLDVWPTGADAGGSFENGARWAQGNRQDPRAGANRIETWLKAHANPNGQYGDWSHLTPAERNQIQGYFQLSGWEAYNFLGGGRGNHIARSGEYGAQVGARLLAQRASSSTTASEPSAFTTNAFIERAVMSMLHWNVIKQWEWAHTYGLEGNQKWFIGDYTSATQSWKGRGEARGWPFNTVSVFFLAPHMLYQADETASGQVTREWYLAWERANLAGSYYRTNIWYQMQVTLNPGAQGDWVNFSVDWPYLTGFDEILASTVGTSTPAHANAALLSNIRLLQARIKGAQYVNNDIPLYVASDTGNLINNRGRFGRAQAMKHLIPVNFIDRATTQGTARTPFSQFDQLQPGLHLKVVNGAMNQFNALFADTAPENWRRCDPANTELGESEPYAGFSFCVDATKKPLAQPSPGTYAMNVVDGRATPEQFHQYGLWKVTQMGAEPQRIEKWRAWTQRLWP
;
A
#
# COMPACT_ATOMS: atom_id res chain seq x y z
N MET A 1 53.82 -32.83 -8.65
CA MET A 1 54.44 -34.05 -8.08
C MET A 1 53.43 -34.71 -7.14
N ASN A 2 53.36 -36.05 -7.14
CA ASN A 2 53.24 -37.00 -6.00
C ASN A 2 52.65 -36.51 -4.65
N ARG A 3 51.78 -37.23 -3.91
CA ARG A 3 51.06 -38.55 -4.00
C ARG A 3 49.77 -38.44 -3.10
N ARG A 4 48.61 -39.10 -3.36
CA ARG A 4 48.14 -40.46 -2.93
C ARG A 4 48.49 -40.81 -1.45
N VAL A 5 47.66 -41.37 -0.53
CA VAL A 5 46.49 -42.34 -0.46
C VAL A 5 45.68 -42.00 0.86
N SER A 6 44.43 -42.35 1.24
CA SER A 6 43.23 -43.17 0.84
C SER A 6 41.91 -42.38 1.17
N ASN A 7 40.63 -42.79 1.02
CA ASN A 7 39.85 -44.07 0.90
C ASN A 7 39.41 -44.77 2.24
N PRO A 8 38.31 -45.60 2.31
CA PRO A 8 37.07 -45.19 3.04
C PRO A 8 36.30 -46.29 3.85
N ASN A 9 35.17 -45.97 4.51
CA ASN A 9 33.84 -46.65 4.44
C ASN A 9 32.78 -46.23 5.53
N ARG A 10 31.49 -46.39 5.16
CA ARG A 10 30.25 -46.80 5.92
C ARG A 10 30.23 -46.76 7.47
N GLY A 11 29.12 -46.40 8.15
CA GLY A 11 27.79 -45.92 7.72
C GLY A 11 26.65 -46.20 8.74
N SER A 12 25.47 -45.60 8.51
CA SER A 12 24.13 -45.94 9.05
C SER A 12 23.73 -45.72 10.53
N SER A 13 22.55 -45.08 10.69
CA SER A 13 21.44 -45.32 11.65
C SER A 13 21.59 -45.16 13.20
N CYS A 14 20.99 -44.07 13.71
CA CYS A 14 19.89 -44.00 14.71
C CYS A 14 20.05 -44.44 16.19
N LEU A 15 19.24 -43.78 17.06
CA LEU A 15 19.04 -43.98 18.52
C LEU A 15 20.24 -43.54 19.42
N GLY A 16 20.06 -43.06 20.66
CA GLY A 16 18.83 -42.68 21.37
C GLY A 16 19.07 -42.23 22.84
N SER A 17 18.63 -41.02 23.18
CA SER A 17 18.25 -40.45 24.51
C SER A 17 18.68 -41.09 25.87
N ALA A 18 19.37 -40.29 26.70
CA ALA A 18 19.30 -40.23 28.19
C ALA A 18 19.81 -38.83 28.64
N ALA A 19 19.20 -38.01 29.51
CA ALA A 19 18.63 -38.21 30.87
C ALA A 19 19.72 -38.25 31.98
N ALA A 20 19.61 -37.59 33.14
CA ALA A 20 18.68 -36.55 33.63
C ALA A 20 19.22 -35.91 34.94
N ALA A 21 18.55 -34.88 35.49
CA ALA A 21 18.70 -34.45 36.89
C ALA A 21 17.36 -33.96 37.48
N LEU A 22 16.97 -34.53 38.63
CA LEU A 22 15.88 -34.06 39.51
C LEU A 22 16.54 -33.38 40.75
N ALA A 23 15.89 -32.72 41.71
CA ALA A 23 14.47 -32.51 42.06
C ALA A 23 14.33 -31.05 42.62
N MET A 24 13.45 -30.59 43.54
CA MET A 24 12.31 -31.05 44.36
C MET A 24 11.57 -29.74 44.82
N LEU A 25 10.35 -29.67 45.34
CA LEU A 25 9.08 -30.43 45.23
C LEU A 25 8.02 -29.61 46.00
N GLY A 26 6.81 -29.39 45.45
CA GLY A 26 5.78 -28.58 46.12
C GLY A 26 4.37 -28.75 45.51
N LEU A 27 3.58 -29.63 46.11
CA LEU A 27 2.15 -29.89 45.82
C LEU A 27 1.28 -28.79 46.48
N LEU A 28 0.00 -28.51 46.15
CA LEU A 28 -1.11 -29.08 45.33
C LEU A 28 -2.09 -27.87 45.05
N ALA A 29 -3.10 -27.84 44.18
CA ALA A 29 -3.80 -28.86 43.39
C ALA A 29 -4.52 -28.28 42.15
N ALA A 30 -4.94 -29.18 41.23
CA ALA A 30 -6.12 -29.15 40.35
C ALA A 30 -6.36 -27.96 39.37
N CYS A 31 -6.79 -28.17 38.11
CA CYS A 31 -6.95 -29.40 37.31
C CYS A 31 -7.04 -29.03 35.80
N GLY A 32 -6.38 -29.79 34.91
CA GLY A 32 -6.52 -29.72 33.44
C GLY A 32 -5.90 -28.45 32.78
N GLY A 33 -5.22 -28.50 31.64
CA GLY A 33 -4.99 -29.60 30.70
C GLY A 33 -6.21 -29.87 29.80
N GLY A 34 -6.12 -29.83 28.47
CA GLY A 34 -4.97 -29.54 27.61
C GLY A 34 -5.11 -30.22 26.23
N ALA A 35 -4.28 -29.80 25.28
CA ALA A 35 -4.14 -30.35 23.92
C ALA A 35 -5.31 -30.14 22.93
N ASP A 36 -4.93 -29.49 21.84
CA ASP A 36 -5.55 -29.37 20.52
C ASP A 36 -6.12 -30.67 19.94
N THR A 37 -7.08 -30.57 19.01
CA THR A 37 -6.78 -30.68 17.57
C THR A 37 -8.01 -30.52 16.64
N GLY A 38 -7.82 -29.68 15.61
CA GLY A 38 -8.57 -29.66 14.34
C GLY A 38 -9.97 -29.04 14.30
N ALA A 39 -10.49 -28.58 13.16
CA ALA A 39 -9.88 -28.13 11.88
C ALA A 39 -10.98 -27.57 10.95
N VAL A 40 -10.63 -26.64 10.03
CA VAL A 40 -11.45 -26.11 8.90
C VAL A 40 -12.73 -25.32 9.28
N GLY A 41 -12.96 -24.05 8.88
CA GLY A 41 -12.08 -23.02 8.26
C GLY A 41 -12.61 -22.29 6.99
N VAL A 42 -13.04 -21.02 7.11
CA VAL A 42 -13.55 -20.05 6.08
C VAL A 42 -13.40 -18.62 6.65
N ALA A 43 -13.79 -17.57 5.90
CA ALA A 43 -13.72 -16.16 6.28
C ALA A 43 -15.10 -15.49 6.45
N VAL A 44 -15.20 -14.56 7.41
CA VAL A 44 -16.24 -13.50 7.43
C VAL A 44 -15.61 -12.15 7.80
N SER A 45 -15.94 -11.12 7.01
CA SER A 45 -15.98 -9.67 7.30
C SER A 45 -14.78 -8.97 8.01
N ALA A 46 -14.82 -7.62 8.01
CA ALA A 46 -14.22 -6.84 9.11
C ALA A 46 -14.97 -7.17 10.43
N PRO A 47 -14.61 -6.70 11.64
CA PRO A 47 -15.45 -7.02 12.78
C PRO A 47 -16.81 -6.36 12.58
N LEU A 48 -17.88 -7.16 12.57
CA LEU A 48 -19.13 -6.69 13.16
C LEU A 48 -18.74 -6.11 14.53
N ALA A 49 -19.05 -4.84 14.77
CA ALA A 49 -18.74 -4.19 16.05
C ALA A 49 -19.29 -5.09 17.16
N VAL A 50 -18.37 -5.60 18.01
CA VAL A 50 -18.55 -6.87 18.76
C VAL A 50 -19.98 -7.00 19.23
N ASP A 51 -20.72 -7.94 18.63
CA ASP A 51 -22.15 -8.04 18.85
C ASP A 51 -22.43 -8.54 20.27
N THR A 52 -22.64 -7.58 21.17
CA THR A 52 -23.00 -7.80 22.56
C THR A 52 -24.50 -8.02 22.74
N SER A 53 -25.30 -8.06 21.66
CA SER A 53 -26.69 -8.45 21.76
C SER A 53 -26.80 -9.94 22.15
N PRO A 54 -27.82 -10.34 22.93
CA PRO A 54 -28.01 -11.75 23.24
C PRO A 54 -28.24 -12.56 21.96
N PRO A 55 -27.51 -13.67 21.74
CA PRO A 55 -27.83 -14.61 20.68
C PRO A 55 -29.12 -15.37 21.06
N PRO A 56 -29.90 -15.88 20.09
CA PRO A 56 -31.23 -16.43 20.38
C PRO A 56 -31.13 -17.63 21.35
N PRO A 57 -31.93 -17.70 22.43
CA PRO A 57 -31.83 -18.79 23.39
C PRO A 57 -32.28 -20.13 22.78
N THR A 58 -31.93 -21.24 23.42
CA THR A 58 -32.40 -22.58 23.02
C THR A 58 -33.93 -22.64 22.97
N GLY A 59 -34.48 -23.19 21.89
CA GLY A 59 -35.93 -23.34 21.70
C GLY A 59 -36.31 -23.66 20.25
N ARG A 60 -37.62 -23.74 19.99
CA ARG A 60 -38.17 -24.06 18.66
C ARG A 60 -38.45 -22.81 17.83
N TYR A 61 -37.92 -22.78 16.61
CA TYR A 61 -38.10 -21.68 15.67
C TYR A 61 -38.45 -22.13 14.27
N VAL A 62 -39.19 -21.29 13.55
CA VAL A 62 -39.28 -21.30 12.08
C VAL A 62 -38.38 -20.19 11.56
N LEU A 63 -37.55 -20.52 10.57
CA LEU A 63 -36.64 -19.58 9.92
C LEU A 63 -37.24 -19.17 8.57
N ALA A 64 -37.43 -17.88 8.34
CA ALA A 64 -37.92 -17.36 7.05
C ALA A 64 -36.86 -16.50 6.36
N SER A 65 -36.61 -16.73 5.07
CA SER A 65 -35.63 -15.96 4.30
C SER A 65 -36.07 -14.51 4.11
N VAL A 66 -35.15 -13.57 4.34
CA VAL A 66 -35.35 -12.13 4.11
C VAL A 66 -35.47 -11.80 2.61
N LEU A 67 -34.98 -12.67 1.72
CA LEU A 67 -35.05 -12.51 0.27
C LEU A 67 -36.46 -12.74 -0.30
N SER A 68 -37.17 -13.76 0.21
CA SER A 68 -38.38 -14.31 -0.41
C SER A 68 -39.60 -14.36 0.52
N GLY A 69 -39.40 -14.20 1.84
CA GLY A 69 -40.42 -14.46 2.84
C GLY A 69 -40.82 -15.95 2.95
N HIS A 70 -40.10 -16.85 2.28
CA HIS A 70 -40.32 -18.30 2.32
C HIS A 70 -39.57 -18.93 3.51
N CYS A 71 -40.15 -19.99 4.07
CA CYS A 71 -39.64 -20.67 5.25
C CYS A 71 -38.67 -21.78 4.86
N VAL A 72 -37.65 -22.01 5.68
CA VAL A 72 -36.73 -23.14 5.55
C VAL A 72 -37.48 -24.42 5.88
N GLU A 73 -37.38 -25.41 5.00
CA GLU A 73 -38.14 -26.65 5.05
C GLU A 73 -37.20 -27.85 4.86
N ALA A 74 -37.25 -28.80 5.78
CA ALA A 74 -36.68 -30.12 5.59
C ALA A 74 -37.72 -31.02 4.90
N VAL A 75 -37.47 -31.41 3.64
CA VAL A 75 -38.40 -32.24 2.88
C VAL A 75 -38.47 -33.63 3.52
N ALA A 76 -39.66 -34.18 3.72
CA ALA A 76 -39.83 -35.48 4.40
C ALA A 76 -39.03 -36.59 3.69
N ALA A 77 -38.14 -37.27 4.44
CA ALA A 77 -37.30 -38.36 3.96
C ALA A 77 -37.14 -39.44 5.04
N THR A 78 -37.11 -40.71 4.63
CA THR A 78 -36.88 -41.85 5.53
C THR A 78 -35.39 -42.08 5.80
N THR A 79 -34.52 -41.74 4.84
CA THR A 79 -33.06 -41.85 4.92
C THR A 79 -32.37 -40.49 5.09
N ASP A 80 -31.09 -40.55 5.44
CA ASP A 80 -30.21 -39.37 5.49
C ASP A 80 -29.89 -38.87 4.07
N GLY A 81 -29.42 -37.62 3.95
CA GLY A 81 -29.16 -36.96 2.66
C GLY A 81 -30.40 -36.30 2.04
N GLY A 82 -31.50 -36.18 2.81
CA GLY A 82 -32.73 -35.53 2.33
C GLY A 82 -32.55 -34.02 2.10
N LYS A 83 -33.31 -33.48 1.15
CA LYS A 83 -33.19 -32.08 0.71
C LYS A 83 -33.71 -31.10 1.78
N VAL A 84 -32.99 -29.99 1.96
CA VAL A 84 -33.50 -28.78 2.63
C VAL A 84 -33.70 -27.66 1.59
N GLN A 85 -34.83 -26.98 1.66
CA GLN A 85 -35.28 -26.00 0.65
C GLN A 85 -36.00 -24.81 1.29
N GLN A 86 -36.30 -23.77 0.50
CA GLN A 86 -37.32 -22.79 0.88
C GLN A 86 -38.70 -23.19 0.34
N ALA A 87 -39.74 -23.03 1.16
CA ALA A 87 -41.13 -23.31 0.80
C ALA A 87 -42.06 -22.19 1.32
N ARG A 88 -43.31 -22.17 0.83
CA ARG A 88 -44.31 -21.25 1.39
C ARG A 88 -44.47 -21.55 2.89
N CYS A 89 -44.33 -20.51 3.73
CA CYS A 89 -44.49 -20.64 5.18
C CYS A 89 -45.87 -21.19 5.55
N ASP A 90 -45.90 -22.25 6.35
CA ASP A 90 -47.08 -22.80 6.99
C ASP A 90 -46.82 -23.12 8.48
N ASN A 91 -47.61 -24.02 9.08
CA ASN A 91 -47.51 -24.48 10.47
C ASN A 91 -47.03 -25.94 10.57
N GLY A 92 -46.36 -26.44 9.53
CA GLY A 92 -45.82 -27.79 9.43
C GLY A 92 -44.55 -27.98 10.27
N LEU A 93 -44.45 -29.11 10.97
CA LEU A 93 -43.28 -29.43 11.80
C LEU A 93 -42.00 -29.62 10.97
N ASN A 94 -42.12 -29.87 9.67
CA ASN A 94 -41.03 -29.93 8.69
C ASN A 94 -40.39 -28.55 8.41
N GLN A 95 -41.09 -27.45 8.70
CA GLN A 95 -40.55 -26.08 8.64
C GLN A 95 -40.06 -25.56 10.01
N ALA A 96 -40.22 -26.38 11.06
CA ALA A 96 -39.83 -26.08 12.43
C ALA A 96 -38.49 -26.73 12.78
N PHE A 97 -37.63 -26.00 13.48
CA PHE A 97 -36.34 -26.48 13.97
C PHE A 97 -36.25 -26.31 15.49
N GLU A 98 -35.88 -27.38 16.19
CA GLU A 98 -35.45 -27.34 17.58
C GLU A 98 -33.98 -26.88 17.59
N VAL A 99 -33.75 -25.63 18.01
CA VAL A 99 -32.46 -24.96 17.93
C VAL A 99 -31.83 -24.94 19.32
N THR A 100 -30.74 -25.68 19.49
CA THR A 100 -30.07 -25.87 20.79
C THR A 100 -28.67 -25.27 20.76
N LEU A 101 -28.38 -24.35 21.68
CA LEU A 101 -27.04 -23.84 21.90
C LEU A 101 -26.18 -24.89 22.62
N GLU A 102 -25.08 -25.30 22.00
CA GLU A 102 -24.02 -26.09 22.62
C GLU A 102 -22.84 -25.13 22.94
N PRO A 103 -22.57 -24.81 24.22
CA PRO A 103 -21.50 -23.88 24.61
C PRO A 103 -20.15 -24.26 24.01
N GLY A 104 -19.46 -23.29 23.40
CA GLY A 104 -18.19 -23.49 22.69
C GLY A 104 -18.29 -24.19 21.33
N ARG A 105 -19.48 -24.66 20.90
CA ARG A 105 -19.70 -25.36 19.62
C ARG A 105 -20.71 -24.68 18.69
N GLY A 106 -21.44 -23.67 19.18
CA GLY A 106 -22.52 -23.03 18.43
C GLY A 106 -23.85 -23.76 18.55
N TYR A 107 -24.78 -23.51 17.64
CA TYR A 107 -26.11 -24.11 17.64
C TYR A 107 -26.21 -25.36 16.79
N LYS A 108 -27.00 -26.31 17.26
CA LYS A 108 -27.54 -27.42 16.47
C LYS A 108 -29.00 -27.14 16.12
N LEU A 109 -29.42 -27.42 14.88
CA LEU A 109 -30.79 -27.24 14.42
C LEU A 109 -31.36 -28.59 13.98
N ILE A 110 -32.27 -29.17 14.77
CA ILE A 110 -32.95 -30.43 14.44
C ILE A 110 -34.33 -30.13 13.85
N SER A 111 -34.65 -30.60 12.64
CA SER A 111 -36.00 -30.47 12.09
C SER A 111 -36.98 -31.31 12.92
N VAL A 112 -38.04 -30.67 13.40
CA VAL A 112 -39.04 -31.31 14.28
C VAL A 112 -39.87 -32.35 13.50
N GLY A 113 -40.06 -32.15 12.19
CA GLY A 113 -40.81 -33.04 11.32
C GLY A 113 -40.08 -34.31 10.88
N THR A 114 -38.74 -34.35 10.97
CA THR A 114 -37.93 -35.50 10.51
C THR A 114 -36.94 -36.05 11.53
N GLY A 115 -36.73 -35.35 12.66
CA GLY A 115 -35.78 -35.72 13.71
C GLY A 115 -34.29 -35.57 13.32
N ARG A 116 -34.00 -34.96 12.16
CA ARG A 116 -32.65 -34.86 11.59
C ARG A 116 -32.04 -33.48 11.73
N ALA A 117 -30.72 -33.43 11.85
CA ALA A 117 -29.95 -32.20 11.90
C ALA A 117 -29.86 -31.53 10.52
N LEU A 118 -29.87 -30.20 10.51
CA LEU A 118 -29.41 -29.37 9.39
C LEU A 118 -27.91 -29.65 9.17
N ASP A 119 -27.51 -29.98 7.94
CA ASP A 119 -26.23 -30.64 7.66
C ASP A 119 -25.63 -30.17 6.31
N LEU A 120 -24.29 -30.12 6.20
CA LEU A 120 -23.58 -29.83 4.93
C LEU A 120 -23.35 -31.13 4.14
N ASN A 121 -23.77 -31.17 2.87
CA ASN A 121 -23.66 -32.38 2.05
C ASN A 121 -22.22 -32.92 1.97
N GLY A 122 -22.07 -34.21 2.33
CA GLY A 122 -20.78 -34.90 2.42
C GLY A 122 -19.85 -34.40 3.53
N GLY A 123 -20.35 -33.60 4.49
CA GLY A 123 -19.53 -32.85 5.44
C GLY A 123 -18.67 -31.77 4.79
N SER A 124 -18.95 -31.39 3.54
CA SER A 124 -18.08 -30.54 2.73
C SER A 124 -18.08 -29.10 3.23
N MET A 125 -16.89 -28.55 3.50
CA MET A 125 -16.69 -27.12 3.84
C MET A 125 -16.47 -26.24 2.58
N ALA A 126 -16.67 -26.80 1.38
CA ALA A 126 -16.49 -26.11 0.10
C ALA A 126 -17.62 -25.10 -0.21
N GLU A 127 -17.30 -24.10 -1.03
CA GLU A 127 -18.29 -23.15 -1.55
C GLU A 127 -19.38 -23.90 -2.34
N GLY A 128 -20.66 -23.55 -2.15
CA GLY A 128 -21.77 -24.16 -2.87
C GLY A 128 -22.18 -25.57 -2.38
N ALA A 129 -21.57 -26.10 -1.32
CA ALA A 129 -22.04 -27.34 -0.72
C ALA A 129 -23.50 -27.19 -0.26
N LEU A 130 -24.39 -28.08 -0.74
CA LEU A 130 -25.82 -28.02 -0.45
C LEU A 130 -26.09 -28.28 1.03
N ILE A 131 -27.12 -27.62 1.56
CA ILE A 131 -27.68 -27.94 2.87
C ILE A 131 -28.67 -29.10 2.71
N GLN A 132 -28.50 -30.11 3.54
CA GLN A 132 -29.32 -31.32 3.59
C GLN A 132 -29.76 -31.59 5.02
N GLN A 133 -30.43 -32.72 5.23
CA GLN A 133 -30.69 -33.28 6.55
C GLN A 133 -29.99 -34.63 6.74
N TRP A 134 -29.43 -34.84 7.93
CA TRP A 134 -28.69 -36.05 8.30
C TRP A 134 -28.96 -36.39 9.78
N SER A 135 -28.71 -37.63 10.19
CA SER A 135 -28.76 -38.00 11.62
C SER A 135 -27.74 -37.17 12.43
N ASP A 136 -28.04 -36.78 13.67
CA ASP A 136 -27.07 -36.02 14.49
C ASP A 136 -25.81 -36.87 14.74
N ASN A 137 -24.74 -36.51 14.05
CA ASN A 137 -23.45 -37.18 14.08
C ASN A 137 -22.41 -36.35 14.85
N ASN A 138 -22.85 -35.26 15.51
CA ASN A 138 -22.03 -34.31 16.25
C ASN A 138 -20.90 -33.61 15.45
N SER A 139 -20.86 -33.73 14.12
CA SER A 139 -19.85 -33.07 13.30
C SER A 139 -20.06 -31.56 13.19
N LEU A 140 -19.00 -30.85 12.79
CA LEU A 140 -19.04 -29.40 12.57
C LEU A 140 -19.94 -29.01 11.38
N ALA A 141 -20.21 -29.93 10.45
CA ALA A 141 -21.19 -29.75 9.36
C ALA A 141 -22.63 -29.52 9.88
N GLN A 142 -22.90 -29.90 11.14
CA GLN A 142 -24.20 -29.80 11.80
C GLN A 142 -24.24 -28.75 12.91
N ARG A 143 -23.29 -27.81 12.92
CA ARG A 143 -23.18 -26.75 13.92
C ARG A 143 -23.14 -25.39 13.24
N PHE A 144 -23.88 -24.42 13.77
CA PHE A 144 -24.05 -23.10 13.16
C PHE A 144 -24.07 -22.00 14.23
N LEU A 145 -23.41 -20.87 13.99
CA LEU A 145 -23.51 -19.65 14.76
C LEU A 145 -24.66 -18.80 14.17
N LEU A 146 -25.69 -18.52 14.97
CA LEU A 146 -26.73 -17.58 14.60
C LEU A 146 -26.28 -16.17 15.02
N ARG A 147 -25.65 -15.45 14.09
CA ARG A 147 -25.16 -14.07 14.30
C ARG A 147 -26.27 -13.09 13.92
N ARG A 148 -26.38 -11.96 14.62
CA ARG A 148 -27.35 -10.91 14.30
C ARG A 148 -26.71 -9.88 13.38
N ASP A 149 -27.34 -9.61 12.25
CA ASP A 149 -26.86 -8.63 11.27
C ASP A 149 -27.32 -7.20 11.63
N GLN A 150 -28.63 -7.04 11.82
CA GLN A 150 -29.29 -5.75 12.02
C GLN A 150 -30.72 -5.97 12.53
N GLY A 151 -31.09 -5.36 13.66
CA GLY A 151 -32.44 -5.40 14.21
C GLY A 151 -32.95 -6.82 14.49
N ASN A 152 -33.75 -7.34 13.56
CA ASN A 152 -34.39 -8.67 13.60
C ASN A 152 -33.85 -9.68 12.57
N ARG A 153 -32.77 -9.36 11.87
CA ARG A 153 -32.15 -10.19 10.82
C ARG A 153 -30.96 -10.97 11.38
N TYR A 154 -30.92 -12.27 11.09
CA TYR A 154 -29.84 -13.17 11.50
C TYR A 154 -29.19 -13.85 10.28
N SER A 155 -27.89 -14.10 10.37
CA SER A 155 -27.14 -14.97 9.47
C SER A 155 -26.84 -16.31 10.16
N LEU A 156 -27.03 -17.42 9.44
CA LEU A 156 -26.66 -18.77 9.89
C LEU A 156 -25.28 -19.10 9.35
N VAL A 157 -24.24 -18.97 10.16
CA VAL A 157 -22.86 -19.23 9.78
C VAL A 157 -22.47 -20.63 10.23
N ASN A 158 -22.06 -21.56 9.37
CA ASN A 158 -21.62 -22.89 9.84
C ASN A 158 -20.39 -22.74 10.76
N ALA A 159 -20.33 -23.51 11.85
CA ALA A 159 -19.34 -23.35 12.92
C ALA A 159 -18.07 -24.19 12.73
N GLY A 160 -18.07 -25.12 11.76
CA GLY A 160 -16.83 -25.59 11.16
C GLY A 160 -16.39 -24.58 10.13
N SER A 161 -17.13 -24.50 9.03
CA SER A 161 -16.72 -23.73 7.88
C SER A 161 -16.49 -22.25 8.22
N ASP A 162 -17.47 -21.47 8.68
CA ASP A 162 -17.59 -19.99 8.60
C ASP A 162 -18.23 -19.46 7.29
N LYS A 163 -18.75 -20.33 6.40
CA LYS A 163 -19.70 -19.91 5.34
C LYS A 163 -21.09 -19.62 5.93
N CYS A 164 -21.81 -18.69 5.30
CA CYS A 164 -23.20 -18.42 5.56
C CYS A 164 -24.10 -19.41 4.79
N VAL A 165 -25.17 -19.89 5.44
CA VAL A 165 -26.28 -20.57 4.77
C VAL A 165 -26.99 -19.56 3.87
N ALA A 166 -27.18 -19.92 2.60
CA ALA A 166 -27.75 -19.10 1.56
C ALA A 166 -28.84 -19.85 0.79
N ILE A 167 -29.84 -19.14 0.27
CA ILE A 167 -30.71 -19.71 -0.77
C ILE A 167 -29.90 -19.88 -2.06
N ALA A 168 -29.90 -21.09 -2.64
CA ALA A 168 -29.07 -21.42 -3.80
C ALA A 168 -29.37 -20.50 -5.00
N GLY A 169 -28.31 -19.95 -5.59
CA GLY A 169 -28.38 -18.99 -6.70
C GLY A 169 -29.11 -17.68 -6.41
N GLY A 170 -29.43 -17.37 -5.14
CA GLY A 170 -30.26 -16.20 -4.80
C GLY A 170 -31.70 -16.31 -5.33
N SER A 171 -32.22 -17.52 -5.48
CA SER A 171 -33.56 -17.74 -6.03
C SER A 171 -34.67 -17.34 -5.05
N THR A 172 -35.77 -16.78 -5.57
CA THR A 172 -37.04 -16.57 -4.83
C THR A 172 -38.05 -17.71 -5.01
N ALA A 173 -37.74 -18.72 -5.84
CA ALA A 173 -38.67 -19.80 -6.15
C ALA A 173 -38.86 -20.78 -4.99
N GLN A 174 -40.10 -21.23 -4.79
CA GLN A 174 -40.41 -22.37 -3.91
C GLN A 174 -39.68 -23.62 -4.41
N GLY A 175 -39.16 -24.43 -3.48
CA GLY A 175 -38.36 -25.60 -3.80
C GLY A 175 -36.91 -25.28 -4.18
N ALA A 176 -36.46 -24.02 -4.16
CA ALA A 176 -35.03 -23.72 -4.26
C ALA A 176 -34.29 -24.30 -3.04
N GLY A 177 -33.22 -25.06 -3.30
CA GLY A 177 -32.38 -25.62 -2.24
C GLY A 177 -31.62 -24.54 -1.47
N LEU A 178 -31.11 -24.90 -0.29
CA LEU A 178 -30.12 -24.09 0.42
C LEU A 178 -28.71 -24.62 0.11
N GLN A 179 -27.72 -23.72 0.15
CA GLN A 179 -26.29 -24.06 0.06
C GLN A 179 -25.51 -23.22 1.08
N GLN A 180 -24.27 -23.60 1.42
CA GLN A 180 -23.36 -22.67 2.06
C GLN A 180 -22.65 -21.79 1.01
N ALA A 181 -22.51 -20.51 1.30
CA ALA A 181 -21.81 -19.52 0.48
C ALA A 181 -20.99 -18.59 1.37
N THR A 182 -19.91 -18.02 0.83
CA THR A 182 -19.04 -17.09 1.56
C THR A 182 -19.86 -15.89 2.04
N CYS A 183 -19.74 -15.52 3.31
CA CYS A 183 -20.60 -14.52 3.93
C CYS A 183 -20.42 -13.13 3.26
N ASP A 184 -21.45 -12.68 2.52
CA ASP A 184 -21.43 -11.48 1.69
C ASP A 184 -22.43 -10.41 2.16
N GLY A 185 -23.34 -10.76 3.07
CA GLY A 185 -24.37 -9.86 3.58
C GLY A 185 -25.48 -9.55 2.56
N GLN A 186 -25.72 -10.42 1.58
CA GLN A 186 -26.89 -10.35 0.70
C GLN A 186 -28.17 -10.84 1.38
N ALA A 187 -29.33 -10.45 0.86
CA ALA A 187 -30.62 -10.89 1.39
C ALA A 187 -30.82 -12.42 1.35
N ALA A 188 -30.15 -13.11 0.42
CA ALA A 188 -30.16 -14.56 0.28
C ALA A 188 -29.55 -15.32 1.48
N GLN A 189 -28.71 -14.65 2.28
CA GLN A 189 -28.01 -15.23 3.45
C GLN A 189 -28.67 -14.88 4.80
N ARG A 190 -29.80 -14.16 4.77
CA ARG A 190 -30.44 -13.60 5.96
C ARG A 190 -31.78 -14.25 6.24
N PHE A 191 -32.04 -14.47 7.52
CA PHE A 191 -33.24 -15.11 8.02
C PHE A 191 -33.88 -14.30 9.16
N LEU A 192 -35.21 -14.37 9.25
CA LEU A 192 -36.00 -13.94 10.40
C LEU A 192 -36.34 -15.18 11.23
N LEU A 193 -36.13 -15.10 12.54
CA LEU A 193 -36.46 -16.18 13.48
C LEU A 193 -37.82 -15.92 14.12
N TYR A 194 -38.79 -16.81 13.89
CA TYR A 194 -40.08 -16.78 14.56
C TYR A 194 -40.16 -17.92 15.58
N PRO A 195 -40.45 -17.65 16.87
CA PRO A 195 -40.73 -18.71 17.84
C PRO A 195 -41.92 -19.57 17.41
N GLN A 196 -41.96 -20.83 17.84
CA GLN A 196 -43.08 -21.74 17.59
C GLN A 196 -43.53 -22.46 18.86
N SER A 197 -44.85 -22.56 19.03
CA SER A 197 -45.50 -23.24 20.15
C SER A 197 -46.43 -24.33 19.63
N GLY A 198 -46.13 -25.59 19.94
CA GLY A 198 -46.78 -26.74 19.29
C GLY A 198 -46.54 -26.72 17.77
N THR A 199 -47.63 -26.65 17.00
CA THR A 199 -47.62 -26.47 15.53
C THR A 199 -47.62 -25.00 15.11
N SER A 200 -48.03 -24.06 15.96
CA SER A 200 -48.29 -22.68 15.55
C SER A 200 -47.03 -21.80 15.64
N ARG A 201 -46.61 -21.23 14.51
CA ARG A 201 -45.58 -20.19 14.45
C ARG A 201 -46.12 -18.87 15.02
N SER A 202 -45.41 -18.26 15.96
CA SER A 202 -45.77 -16.96 16.52
C SER A 202 -45.61 -15.82 15.48
N ALA A 203 -46.40 -14.75 15.61
CA ALA A 203 -46.58 -13.75 14.55
C ALA A 203 -45.39 -12.78 14.34
N LEU A 204 -44.54 -12.62 15.35
CA LEU A 204 -43.45 -11.63 15.40
C LEU A 204 -42.08 -12.33 15.40
N ALA A 205 -41.13 -11.79 14.63
CA ALA A 205 -39.75 -12.28 14.64
C ALA A 205 -38.98 -11.76 15.85
N LEU A 206 -37.98 -12.51 16.31
CA LEU A 206 -37.03 -12.04 17.33
C LEU A 206 -36.17 -10.91 16.78
N GLY A 207 -35.83 -9.93 17.62
CA GLY A 207 -35.03 -8.79 17.16
C GLY A 207 -35.06 -7.58 18.08
N GLN A 208 -34.21 -6.60 17.79
CA GLN A 208 -34.33 -5.27 18.37
C GLN A 208 -35.31 -4.42 17.55
N TYR A 209 -36.24 -3.78 18.26
CA TYR A 209 -37.30 -2.98 17.70
C TYR A 209 -37.50 -1.69 18.49
N THR A 210 -38.04 -0.67 17.83
CA THR A 210 -38.71 0.45 18.47
C THR A 210 -40.22 0.31 18.24
N LEU A 211 -40.98 0.31 19.34
CA LEU A 211 -42.43 0.12 19.34
C LEU A 211 -43.10 1.48 19.18
N ARG A 212 -44.02 1.62 18.20
CA ARG A 212 -44.76 2.86 17.95
C ARG A 212 -46.27 2.60 17.95
N PRO A 213 -47.09 3.30 18.75
CA PRO A 213 -48.52 3.10 18.73
C PRO A 213 -49.11 3.78 17.49
N VAL A 214 -50.09 3.14 16.85
CA VAL A 214 -50.59 3.52 15.52
C VAL A 214 -51.25 4.91 15.50
N HIS A 215 -51.82 5.37 16.62
CA HIS A 215 -52.54 6.64 16.71
C HIS A 215 -51.66 7.89 16.78
N SER A 216 -50.54 7.86 17.51
CA SER A 216 -49.68 9.04 17.75
C SER A 216 -48.40 9.05 16.93
N GLY A 217 -47.92 7.89 16.46
CA GLY A 217 -46.65 7.77 15.73
C GLY A 217 -45.39 8.03 16.59
N LEU A 218 -45.56 8.30 17.89
CA LEU A 218 -44.50 8.43 18.89
C LEU A 218 -43.85 7.06 19.17
N CYS A 219 -42.87 7.01 20.07
CA CYS A 219 -42.10 5.80 20.39
C CYS A 219 -42.27 5.41 21.86
N LEU A 220 -42.37 4.11 22.13
CA LEU A 220 -42.32 3.55 23.49
C LEU A 220 -41.00 3.92 24.15
N GLU A 221 -41.05 4.43 25.39
CA GLU A 221 -39.90 5.05 26.05
C GLU A 221 -39.92 4.78 27.56
N LEU A 222 -38.74 4.55 28.14
CA LEU A 222 -38.54 4.56 29.59
C LEU A 222 -38.57 6.00 30.14
N GLU A 223 -39.47 6.28 31.08
CA GLU A 223 -39.63 7.61 31.68
C GLU A 223 -38.29 8.15 32.22
N GLY A 224 -37.87 9.31 31.72
CA GLY A 224 -36.62 9.97 32.10
C GLY A 224 -35.34 9.18 31.77
N ALA A 225 -35.41 8.20 30.86
CA ALA A 225 -34.33 7.24 30.58
C ALA A 225 -33.84 6.49 31.84
N SER A 226 -34.73 6.25 32.81
CA SER A 226 -34.36 5.54 34.03
C SER A 226 -34.01 4.07 33.76
N THR A 227 -32.96 3.56 34.42
CA THR A 227 -32.58 2.13 34.43
C THR A 227 -33.11 1.38 35.66
N ALA A 228 -33.83 2.05 36.55
CA ALA A 228 -34.34 1.44 37.80
C ALA A 228 -35.56 0.54 37.57
N ALA A 229 -35.65 -0.55 38.34
CA ALA A 229 -36.87 -1.34 38.43
C ALA A 229 -38.02 -0.49 39.00
N GLY A 230 -39.21 -0.61 38.42
CA GLY A 230 -40.38 0.21 38.74
C GLY A 230 -40.44 1.54 37.97
N ALA A 231 -39.44 1.87 37.14
CA ALA A 231 -39.54 3.02 36.24
C ALA A 231 -40.71 2.83 35.26
N LYS A 232 -41.47 3.91 35.05
CA LYS A 232 -42.68 3.89 34.20
C LYS A 232 -42.31 3.82 32.73
N VAL A 233 -43.23 3.29 31.92
CA VAL A 233 -43.14 3.37 30.46
C VAL A 233 -44.15 4.41 29.94
N GLN A 234 -43.69 5.24 29.02
CA GLN A 234 -44.44 6.32 28.38
C GLN A 234 -44.28 6.28 26.86
N GLN A 235 -44.93 7.19 26.14
CA GLN A 235 -44.57 7.53 24.76
C GLN A 235 -43.71 8.82 24.71
N GLY A 236 -42.65 8.80 23.92
CA GLY A 236 -41.74 9.92 23.69
C GLY A 236 -41.50 10.20 22.21
N THR A 237 -40.89 11.35 21.89
CA THR A 237 -40.48 11.69 20.52
C THR A 237 -39.46 10.69 20.02
N CYS A 238 -39.68 10.05 18.87
CA CYS A 238 -38.80 9.01 18.36
C CYS A 238 -37.36 9.49 18.09
N THR A 239 -36.40 9.07 18.93
CA THR A 239 -34.97 9.45 18.85
C THR A 239 -34.05 8.34 18.35
N GLN A 240 -34.51 7.09 18.27
CA GLN A 240 -33.68 5.88 18.03
C GLN A 240 -32.62 5.61 19.14
N GLU A 241 -32.70 6.28 20.28
CA GLU A 241 -31.79 6.07 21.41
C GLU A 241 -32.14 4.81 22.22
N ASN A 242 -31.18 4.29 23.00
CA ASN A 242 -31.36 3.07 23.79
C ASN A 242 -32.62 3.02 24.68
N PRO A 243 -33.08 4.12 25.34
CA PRO A 243 -34.34 4.12 26.12
C PRO A 243 -35.62 3.85 25.31
N GLN A 244 -35.54 3.84 23.98
CA GLN A 244 -36.64 3.53 23.05
C GLN A 244 -36.40 2.26 22.22
N ARG A 245 -35.38 1.46 22.59
CA ARG A 245 -35.04 0.19 21.93
C ARG A 245 -35.40 -0.98 22.84
N PHE A 246 -36.16 -1.92 22.31
CA PHE A 246 -36.58 -3.12 23.01
C PHE A 246 -36.17 -4.37 22.21
N GLU A 247 -35.46 -5.26 22.87
CA GLU A 247 -35.14 -6.61 22.40
C GLU A 247 -36.36 -7.51 22.62
N VAL A 248 -36.90 -8.02 21.52
CA VAL A 248 -37.95 -9.04 21.49
C VAL A 248 -37.27 -10.40 21.64
N LEU A 249 -37.29 -10.92 22.86
CA LEU A 249 -36.81 -12.26 23.21
C LEU A 249 -37.97 -13.26 23.27
N PRO A 250 -37.75 -14.55 23.00
CA PRO A 250 -38.77 -15.58 23.15
C PRO A 250 -38.98 -15.93 24.62
N ALA A 251 -40.20 -16.32 24.98
CA ALA A 251 -40.57 -16.75 26.31
C ALA A 251 -41.47 -18.01 26.26
N ALA A 252 -41.69 -18.62 27.43
CA ALA A 252 -42.37 -19.91 27.54
C ALA A 252 -43.74 -19.93 26.84
N ASN A 253 -44.01 -21.03 26.13
CA ASN A 253 -45.22 -21.30 25.34
C ASN A 253 -45.42 -20.39 24.11
N GLY A 254 -44.35 -19.80 23.56
CA GLY A 254 -44.38 -18.99 22.33
C GLY A 254 -44.81 -17.54 22.53
N SER A 255 -44.85 -17.08 23.78
CA SER A 255 -44.92 -15.66 24.12
C SER A 255 -43.55 -14.99 23.99
N TYR A 256 -43.49 -13.70 24.28
CA TYR A 256 -42.31 -12.85 24.16
C TYR A 256 -42.00 -12.14 25.48
N GLN A 257 -40.72 -11.97 25.75
CA GLN A 257 -40.17 -11.02 26.69
C GLN A 257 -39.78 -9.76 25.91
N LEU A 258 -40.17 -8.58 26.41
CA LEU A 258 -39.82 -7.28 25.82
C LEU A 258 -38.80 -6.61 26.73
N GLN A 259 -37.52 -6.84 26.47
CA GLN A 259 -36.41 -6.35 27.28
C GLN A 259 -35.92 -4.99 26.77
N SER A 260 -35.77 -3.98 27.63
CA SER A 260 -35.15 -2.71 27.24
C SER A 260 -33.65 -2.89 27.01
N VAL A 261 -33.18 -2.41 25.86
CA VAL A 261 -31.74 -2.37 25.51
C VAL A 261 -30.99 -1.36 26.39
N HIS A 262 -31.68 -0.43 27.06
CA HIS A 262 -31.04 0.54 27.95
C HIS A 262 -30.69 -0.02 29.33
N SER A 263 -31.54 -0.89 29.88
CA SER A 263 -31.46 -1.32 31.29
C SER A 263 -31.29 -2.82 31.48
N GLY A 264 -31.56 -3.63 30.45
CA GLY A 264 -31.67 -5.09 30.59
C GLY A 264 -32.92 -5.55 31.35
N LEU A 265 -33.76 -4.64 31.84
CA LEU A 265 -35.03 -4.93 32.50
C LEU A 265 -36.14 -5.13 31.47
N SER A 266 -37.20 -5.85 31.83
CA SER A 266 -38.28 -6.23 30.90
C SER A 266 -39.58 -5.50 31.21
N LEU A 267 -40.42 -5.28 30.19
CA LEU A 267 -41.77 -4.75 30.36
C LEU A 267 -42.57 -5.66 31.31
N ASP A 268 -43.28 -5.00 32.22
CA ASP A 268 -43.85 -5.62 33.41
C ASP A 268 -45.20 -4.95 33.73
N VAL A 269 -46.23 -5.76 33.98
CA VAL A 269 -47.52 -5.27 34.46
C VAL A 269 -47.46 -5.15 35.99
N SER A 270 -47.42 -3.90 36.46
CA SER A 270 -47.07 -3.57 37.84
C SER A 270 -47.92 -4.30 38.88
N GLY A 271 -47.24 -5.00 39.81
CA GLY A 271 -47.86 -5.73 40.92
C GLY A 271 -48.67 -6.97 40.50
N GLU A 272 -48.37 -7.56 39.34
CA GLU A 272 -49.11 -8.70 38.75
C GLU A 272 -50.62 -8.47 38.53
N SER A 273 -51.08 -7.22 38.62
CA SER A 273 -52.52 -6.91 38.63
C SER A 273 -53.18 -7.24 37.29
N THR A 274 -54.39 -7.77 37.33
CA THR A 274 -55.23 -8.05 36.14
C THR A 274 -56.21 -6.91 35.82
N ALA A 275 -56.19 -5.82 36.59
CA ALA A 275 -57.10 -4.68 36.41
C ALA A 275 -56.72 -3.79 35.21
N SER A 276 -57.72 -3.25 34.53
CA SER A 276 -57.55 -2.23 33.48
C SER A 276 -57.05 -0.92 34.09
N GLY A 277 -56.06 -0.29 33.46
CA GLY A 277 -55.41 0.92 33.97
C GLY A 277 -54.11 0.66 34.74
N THR A 278 -53.79 -0.59 35.08
CA THR A 278 -52.50 -0.95 35.71
C THR A 278 -51.33 -0.51 34.85
N LEU A 279 -50.36 0.16 35.48
CA LEU A 279 -49.17 0.72 34.86
C LEU A 279 -48.31 -0.37 34.18
N ILE A 280 -47.75 -0.04 33.02
CA ILE A 280 -46.60 -0.76 32.47
C ILE A 280 -45.31 -0.09 32.98
N GLN A 281 -44.47 -0.90 33.62
CA GLN A 281 -43.17 -0.51 34.15
C GLN A 281 -42.08 -1.39 33.53
N GLN A 282 -40.82 -1.14 33.86
CA GLN A 282 -39.75 -2.13 33.70
C GLN A 282 -39.44 -2.84 35.02
N TRP A 283 -39.15 -4.14 34.99
CA TRP A 283 -38.75 -4.90 36.17
C TRP A 283 -37.71 -5.99 35.85
N GLY A 284 -37.11 -6.56 36.89
CA GLY A 284 -36.22 -7.72 36.76
C GLY A 284 -36.99 -8.95 36.26
N TYR A 285 -36.49 -9.57 35.18
CA TYR A 285 -37.21 -10.66 34.53
C TYR A 285 -37.11 -11.97 35.31
N ALA A 286 -38.27 -12.47 35.75
CA ALA A 286 -38.42 -13.75 36.47
C ALA A 286 -39.25 -14.77 35.67
N GLY A 287 -39.63 -14.46 34.42
CA GLY A 287 -40.49 -15.33 33.58
C GLY A 287 -41.98 -15.31 33.98
N GLY A 288 -42.37 -14.42 34.89
CA GLY A 288 -43.75 -14.26 35.35
C GLY A 288 -44.72 -14.01 34.19
N ALA A 289 -45.98 -14.46 34.34
CA ALA A 289 -46.99 -14.27 33.29
C ALA A 289 -47.35 -12.79 33.05
N HIS A 290 -47.06 -11.91 34.02
CA HIS A 290 -47.17 -10.45 33.93
C HIS A 290 -45.98 -9.77 33.21
N GLN A 291 -44.92 -10.52 32.88
CA GLN A 291 -43.73 -10.07 32.13
C GLN A 291 -43.63 -10.70 30.73
N ARG A 292 -44.65 -11.48 30.34
CA ARG A 292 -44.71 -12.19 29.06
C ARG A 292 -45.89 -11.70 28.25
N PHE A 293 -45.66 -11.45 26.97
CA PHE A 293 -46.65 -10.89 26.05
C PHE A 293 -46.88 -11.81 24.85
N THR A 294 -48.11 -11.97 24.39
CA THR A 294 -48.41 -12.57 23.08
C THR A 294 -48.58 -11.47 22.03
N ALA A 295 -48.11 -11.73 20.80
CA ALA A 295 -48.25 -10.80 19.68
C ALA A 295 -49.30 -11.34 18.69
N SER A 296 -50.34 -10.56 18.41
CA SER A 296 -51.33 -10.83 17.36
C SER A 296 -51.22 -9.76 16.27
N ALA A 297 -50.98 -10.15 15.01
CA ALA A 297 -50.86 -9.21 13.91
C ALA A 297 -52.23 -8.63 13.52
N VAL A 298 -52.27 -7.33 13.25
CA VAL A 298 -53.44 -6.56 12.78
C VAL A 298 -52.94 -5.54 11.75
N GLY A 299 -53.21 -5.80 10.46
CA GLY A 299 -52.64 -5.00 9.36
C GLY A 299 -51.11 -5.02 9.37
N ASP A 300 -50.49 -3.84 9.48
CA ASP A 300 -49.04 -3.64 9.59
C ASP A 300 -48.54 -3.51 11.05
N ALA A 301 -49.41 -3.72 12.02
CA ALA A 301 -49.16 -3.56 13.45
C ALA A 301 -49.47 -4.83 14.26
N PHE A 302 -49.22 -4.78 15.57
CA PHE A 302 -49.44 -5.88 16.51
C PHE A 302 -50.21 -5.44 17.75
N LEU A 303 -51.15 -6.27 18.20
CA LEU A 303 -51.63 -6.24 19.59
C LEU A 303 -50.66 -7.04 20.45
N LEU A 304 -50.13 -6.40 21.50
CA LEU A 304 -49.26 -7.03 22.50
C LEU A 304 -50.07 -7.28 23.76
N LYS A 305 -50.35 -8.54 24.12
CA LYS A 305 -51.27 -8.90 25.21
C LYS A 305 -50.53 -9.59 26.35
N ALA A 306 -50.64 -9.08 27.58
CA ALA A 306 -50.00 -9.68 28.76
C ALA A 306 -50.62 -11.06 29.07
N VAL A 307 -49.78 -12.06 29.34
CA VAL A 307 -50.19 -13.49 29.42
C VAL A 307 -51.04 -13.79 30.66
N HIS A 308 -50.89 -13.07 31.77
CA HIS A 308 -51.68 -13.29 32.99
C HIS A 308 -53.08 -12.68 32.95
N SER A 309 -53.27 -11.56 32.24
CA SER A 309 -54.51 -10.76 32.26
C SER A 309 -55.30 -10.78 30.95
N GLY A 310 -54.67 -11.21 29.84
CA GLY A 310 -55.22 -11.14 28.49
C GLY A 310 -55.34 -9.72 27.92
N LYS A 311 -54.89 -8.70 28.66
CA LYS A 311 -55.08 -7.27 28.34
C LYS A 311 -53.97 -6.73 27.44
N CYS A 312 -54.34 -5.76 26.61
CA CYS A 312 -53.50 -5.15 25.59
C CYS A 312 -52.60 -4.05 26.17
N LEU A 313 -51.39 -3.94 25.65
CA LEU A 313 -50.49 -2.79 25.81
C LEU A 313 -51.16 -1.56 25.18
N ASP A 314 -51.46 -0.54 25.97
CA ASP A 314 -52.37 0.55 25.59
C ASP A 314 -51.77 1.92 25.98
N VAL A 315 -51.91 2.93 25.10
CA VAL A 315 -51.60 4.33 25.45
C VAL A 315 -52.83 4.97 26.08
N LYS A 316 -52.69 5.33 27.37
CA LYS A 316 -53.78 5.84 28.19
C LYS A 316 -54.45 7.08 27.59
N ASP A 317 -55.77 7.12 27.69
CA ASP A 317 -56.67 8.18 27.22
C ASP A 317 -56.54 8.50 25.71
N ILE A 318 -55.97 7.59 24.92
CA ILE A 318 -55.67 7.79 23.49
C ILE A 318 -54.77 9.04 23.28
N SER A 319 -53.95 9.38 24.28
CA SER A 319 -53.13 10.60 24.26
C SER A 319 -52.19 10.63 23.05
N ALA A 320 -52.16 11.77 22.34
CA ALA A 320 -51.20 12.01 21.26
C ALA A 320 -49.94 12.79 21.73
N GLN A 321 -49.80 13.03 23.04
CA GLN A 321 -48.75 13.88 23.61
C GLN A 321 -47.57 13.07 24.18
N VAL A 322 -46.37 13.64 24.09
CA VAL A 322 -45.18 13.14 24.80
C VAL A 322 -45.46 13.07 26.31
N GLY A 323 -44.99 12.01 26.97
CA GLY A 323 -45.33 11.71 28.37
C GLY A 323 -46.67 10.96 28.54
N GLY A 324 -47.35 10.59 27.45
CA GLY A 324 -48.54 9.73 27.51
C GLY A 324 -48.20 8.38 28.15
N ARG A 325 -48.83 8.08 29.30
CA ARG A 325 -48.60 6.85 30.09
C ARG A 325 -49.02 5.59 29.34
N ILE A 326 -48.20 4.54 29.46
CA ILE A 326 -48.55 3.19 29.01
C ILE A 326 -49.17 2.41 30.17
N HIS A 327 -50.27 1.72 29.90
CA HIS A 327 -50.97 0.83 30.85
C HIS A 327 -51.43 -0.44 30.15
N GLN A 328 -51.97 -1.42 30.88
CA GLN A 328 -52.78 -2.48 30.27
C GLN A 328 -54.25 -2.05 30.22
N TRP A 329 -54.95 -2.40 29.13
CA TRP A 329 -56.38 -2.19 29.00
C TRP A 329 -57.07 -3.36 28.29
N ASP A 330 -58.40 -3.47 28.41
CA ASP A 330 -59.17 -4.50 27.71
C ASP A 330 -59.04 -4.36 26.19
N CYS A 331 -58.72 -5.46 25.52
CA CYS A 331 -58.48 -5.49 24.08
C CYS A 331 -59.79 -5.28 23.29
N SER A 332 -59.82 -4.25 22.45
CA SER A 332 -61.03 -3.79 21.75
C SER A 332 -61.22 -4.46 20.37
N GLY A 333 -61.41 -5.79 20.35
CA GLY A 333 -61.56 -6.58 19.12
C GLY A 333 -60.24 -6.73 18.37
N GLU A 334 -60.15 -6.21 17.14
CA GLU A 334 -58.88 -5.98 16.43
C GLU A 334 -58.04 -4.86 17.08
N GLY A 335 -58.57 -4.18 18.09
CA GLY A 335 -57.90 -3.19 18.92
C GLY A 335 -57.95 -1.79 18.31
N GLN A 336 -58.21 -0.80 19.15
CA GLN A 336 -58.13 0.62 18.78
C GLN A 336 -56.69 1.03 18.44
N PRO A 337 -56.48 2.11 17.66
CA PRO A 337 -55.14 2.54 17.22
C PRO A 337 -54.13 2.87 18.34
N ASN A 338 -54.55 3.06 19.60
CA ASN A 338 -53.68 3.20 20.77
C ASN A 338 -53.27 1.85 21.42
N GLN A 339 -53.88 0.74 20.99
CA GLN A 339 -53.57 -0.65 21.37
C GLN A 339 -52.77 -1.39 20.29
N GLN A 340 -52.73 -0.86 19.07
CA GLN A 340 -51.97 -1.39 17.94
C GLN A 340 -50.56 -0.79 17.92
N TRP A 341 -49.53 -1.63 17.84
CA TRP A 341 -48.13 -1.23 17.86
C TRP A 341 -47.40 -1.65 16.58
N ARG A 342 -46.86 -0.67 15.84
CA ARG A 342 -45.88 -0.90 14.78
C ARG A 342 -44.52 -1.19 15.40
N LEU A 343 -43.97 -2.36 15.11
CA LEU A 343 -42.63 -2.75 15.56
C LEU A 343 -41.63 -2.48 14.43
N VAL A 344 -40.95 -1.33 14.52
CA VAL A 344 -39.95 -0.91 13.53
C VAL A 344 -38.60 -1.52 13.92
N PRO A 345 -37.94 -2.35 13.08
CA PRO A 345 -36.64 -2.93 13.42
C PRO A 345 -35.61 -1.82 13.71
N ALA A 346 -34.94 -1.91 14.85
CA ALA A 346 -33.92 -0.95 15.23
C ALA A 346 -32.69 -1.13 14.30
N ALA A 347 -32.23 -0.03 13.71
CA ALA A 347 -30.93 -0.01 13.04
C ALA A 347 -29.81 -0.16 14.09
N GLN A 348 -28.62 -0.59 13.68
CA GLN A 348 -27.40 -0.29 14.45
C GLN A 348 -27.40 1.20 14.81
N PRO A 349 -26.97 1.61 16.01
CA PRO A 349 -26.89 3.03 16.34
C PRO A 349 -26.02 3.73 15.29
N GLN A 350 -26.61 4.66 14.55
CA GLN A 350 -25.77 5.67 13.92
C GLN A 350 -25.01 6.38 15.05
N PRO A 351 -23.74 6.75 14.83
CA PRO A 351 -23.11 7.73 15.70
C PRO A 351 -24.05 8.94 15.80
N PRO A 352 -24.35 9.45 17.02
CA PRO A 352 -25.23 10.61 17.15
C PRO A 352 -24.69 11.75 16.27
N PRO A 353 -25.56 12.53 15.59
CA PRO A 353 -25.16 13.49 14.58
C PRO A 353 -24.06 14.39 15.13
N ALA A 354 -22.86 14.22 14.56
CA ALA A 354 -21.63 14.50 15.29
C ALA A 354 -21.60 15.96 15.77
N PRO A 355 -21.34 16.24 17.06
CA PRO A 355 -21.44 17.59 17.60
C PRO A 355 -20.62 18.57 16.78
N SER A 356 -21.13 19.79 16.61
CA SER A 356 -20.54 20.83 15.74
C SER A 356 -19.05 21.02 16.04
N GLY A 357 -18.20 20.76 15.04
CA GLY A 357 -16.74 20.75 15.20
C GLY A 357 -16.12 19.37 15.47
N SER A 358 -16.87 18.27 15.28
CA SER A 358 -16.32 16.91 15.39
C SER A 358 -15.22 16.67 14.34
N PRO A 359 -14.06 16.10 14.74
CA PRO A 359 -12.92 16.00 13.84
C PRO A 359 -13.12 14.99 12.70
N LEU A 360 -12.74 15.39 11.50
CA LEU A 360 -12.54 14.48 10.38
C LEU A 360 -11.27 13.66 10.65
N LYS A 361 -11.44 12.35 10.88
CA LYS A 361 -10.32 11.42 11.09
C LYS A 361 -9.68 11.02 9.77
N LEU A 362 -8.36 11.12 9.69
CA LEU A 362 -7.55 10.86 8.50
C LEU A 362 -6.32 9.99 8.85
N PRO A 363 -5.75 9.23 7.90
CA PRO A 363 -6.26 9.01 6.56
C PRO A 363 -7.55 8.17 6.57
N LEU A 364 -8.39 8.32 5.54
CA LEU A 364 -9.42 7.31 5.27
C LEU A 364 -8.72 6.11 4.61
N GLU A 365 -8.71 4.96 5.28
CA GLU A 365 -8.08 3.74 4.77
C GLU A 365 -9.09 2.89 3.98
N LEU A 366 -9.05 3.01 2.65
CA LEU A 366 -9.87 2.20 1.74
C LEU A 366 -9.11 0.94 1.37
N LEU A 367 -8.91 0.08 2.38
CA LEU A 367 -8.16 -1.16 2.31
C LEU A 367 -9.08 -2.35 2.55
N GLY A 368 -8.89 -3.44 1.82
CA GLY A 368 -9.67 -4.66 2.00
C GLY A 368 -8.94 -5.92 1.52
N ASN A 369 -9.70 -7.00 1.36
CA ASN A 369 -9.19 -8.24 0.75
C ASN A 369 -8.87 -8.07 -0.74
N GLY A 370 -9.36 -7.02 -1.42
CA GLY A 370 -9.13 -6.77 -2.85
C GLY A 370 -10.19 -7.29 -3.82
N SER A 371 -11.18 -8.07 -3.36
CA SER A 371 -12.18 -8.70 -4.24
C SER A 371 -13.11 -7.66 -4.91
N PRO A 372 -13.15 -7.56 -6.26
CA PRO A 372 -14.10 -6.69 -6.98
C PRO A 372 -15.58 -6.93 -6.66
N LEU A 373 -15.96 -8.17 -6.30
CA LEU A 373 -17.33 -8.49 -5.85
C LEU A 373 -17.67 -7.93 -4.44
N THR A 374 -16.69 -7.51 -3.65
CA THR A 374 -16.89 -6.91 -2.33
C THR A 374 -16.09 -5.60 -2.17
N PRO A 375 -16.44 -4.51 -2.88
CA PRO A 375 -15.72 -3.24 -2.83
C PRO A 375 -15.68 -2.64 -1.42
N THR A 376 -14.51 -2.18 -0.98
CA THR A 376 -14.38 -1.48 0.31
C THR A 376 -14.90 -0.06 0.17
N VAL A 377 -15.92 0.30 0.97
CA VAL A 377 -16.41 1.68 1.10
C VAL A 377 -15.90 2.28 2.41
N ALA A 378 -15.47 3.54 2.38
CA ALA A 378 -15.20 4.34 3.57
C ALA A 378 -15.95 5.67 3.51
N GLU A 379 -16.30 6.19 4.68
CA GLU A 379 -17.18 7.35 4.83
C GLU A 379 -16.47 8.54 5.48
N ALA A 380 -16.85 9.74 5.09
CA ALA A 380 -16.46 10.98 5.75
C ALA A 380 -17.68 11.91 5.89
N ASN A 381 -17.77 12.58 7.04
CA ASN A 381 -18.85 13.51 7.36
C ASN A 381 -18.29 14.93 7.42
N LEU A 382 -18.80 15.82 6.55
CA LEU A 382 -18.36 17.22 6.46
C LEU A 382 -19.46 18.19 6.88
N GLN A 383 -19.25 18.95 7.94
CA GLN A 383 -20.10 20.06 8.37
C GLN A 383 -19.74 21.30 7.57
N VAL A 384 -20.74 22.03 7.09
CA VAL A 384 -20.58 23.28 6.34
C VAL A 384 -21.53 24.31 6.93
N ASP A 385 -21.02 25.50 7.23
CA ASP A 385 -21.80 26.55 7.89
C ASP A 385 -22.89 27.09 6.95
N ALA A 386 -24.04 27.50 7.49
CA ALA A 386 -25.19 27.93 6.69
C ALA A 386 -24.91 29.16 5.78
N SER A 387 -23.93 30.00 6.14
CA SER A 387 -23.44 31.12 5.33
C SER A 387 -22.51 30.70 4.18
N ARG A 388 -21.92 29.51 4.24
CA ARG A 388 -20.91 29.00 3.30
C ARG A 388 -21.45 28.01 2.28
N ILE A 389 -22.52 27.29 2.62
CA ILE A 389 -23.06 26.20 1.80
C ILE A 389 -23.39 26.60 0.35
N GLY A 390 -23.92 27.81 0.13
CA GLY A 390 -24.24 28.32 -1.20
C GLY A 390 -23.01 28.55 -2.10
N GLY A 391 -21.81 28.68 -1.52
CA GLY A 391 -20.55 28.83 -2.27
C GLY A 391 -19.92 27.50 -2.70
N VAL A 392 -20.33 26.36 -2.12
CA VAL A 392 -19.69 25.06 -2.37
C VAL A 392 -19.88 24.64 -3.85
N SER A 393 -18.76 24.43 -4.54
CA SER A 393 -18.73 24.12 -5.98
C SER A 393 -18.00 22.83 -6.33
N GLN A 394 -17.10 22.35 -5.48
CA GLN A 394 -16.29 21.15 -5.73
C GLN A 394 -15.97 20.39 -4.43
N LEU A 395 -15.83 19.07 -4.53
CA LEU A 395 -15.16 18.25 -3.52
C LEU A 395 -13.68 18.18 -3.89
N TRP A 396 -12.76 18.50 -2.98
CA TRP A 396 -11.31 18.39 -3.19
C TRP A 396 -10.70 17.38 -2.21
N TRP A 397 -9.72 16.61 -2.66
CA TRP A 397 -8.97 15.71 -1.79
C TRP A 397 -7.54 15.46 -2.26
N GLN A 398 -6.67 15.10 -1.31
CA GLN A 398 -5.37 14.50 -1.57
C GLN A 398 -5.46 12.99 -1.37
N CYS A 399 -4.98 12.21 -2.32
CA CYS A 399 -5.18 10.78 -2.40
C CYS A 399 -3.86 10.03 -2.68
N HIS A 400 -3.53 9.07 -1.84
CA HIS A 400 -2.35 8.23 -1.97
C HIS A 400 -2.71 6.88 -2.60
N ARG A 401 -2.08 6.57 -3.73
CA ARG A 401 -2.23 5.37 -4.56
C ARG A 401 -3.66 5.05 -4.96
N CYS A 402 -4.46 6.08 -5.29
CA CYS A 402 -5.83 5.93 -5.81
C CYS A 402 -5.94 5.41 -7.26
N ALA A 403 -4.81 5.27 -7.95
CA ALA A 403 -4.66 4.58 -9.22
C ALA A 403 -3.75 3.33 -9.09
N PHE A 404 -3.54 2.63 -10.20
CA PHE A 404 -2.58 1.53 -10.31
C PHE A 404 -1.24 2.04 -10.89
N PHE A 405 -0.13 1.57 -10.34
CA PHE A 405 1.22 2.11 -10.62
C PHE A 405 2.29 1.03 -10.91
N GLY A 406 1.97 -0.25 -10.69
CA GLY A 406 2.81 -1.37 -11.14
C GLY A 406 2.39 -1.84 -12.53
N ALA A 407 3.08 -2.87 -13.03
CA ALA A 407 2.56 -3.68 -14.13
C ALA A 407 1.20 -4.29 -13.75
N PRO A 408 0.25 -4.46 -14.70
CA PRO A 408 -0.98 -5.18 -14.42
C PRO A 408 -0.73 -6.65 -14.02
N GLU A 409 -1.74 -7.31 -13.47
CA GLU A 409 -1.72 -8.77 -13.23
C GLU A 409 -1.76 -9.54 -14.56
N PHE A 410 -1.00 -10.62 -14.63
CA PHE A 410 -0.79 -11.46 -15.81
C PHE A 410 -1.26 -12.91 -15.59
N GLU A 411 -1.36 -13.34 -14.32
CA GLU A 411 -1.80 -14.69 -13.95
C GLU A 411 -3.31 -14.89 -14.16
N ALA A 412 -3.76 -16.15 -14.14
CA ALA A 412 -5.17 -16.50 -14.25
C ALA A 412 -5.98 -15.94 -13.07
N THR A 413 -7.00 -15.13 -13.37
CA THR A 413 -7.84 -14.47 -12.36
C THR A 413 -9.22 -15.13 -12.22
N SER A 414 -9.69 -15.32 -10.99
CA SER A 414 -11.02 -15.85 -10.64
C SER A 414 -12.15 -14.83 -10.83
N GLN A 415 -11.81 -13.55 -10.92
CA GLN A 415 -12.69 -12.42 -11.20
C GLN A 415 -11.92 -11.44 -12.11
N PRO A 416 -12.58 -10.72 -13.05
CA PRO A 416 -11.89 -9.74 -13.88
C PRO A 416 -11.17 -8.68 -13.03
N PRO A 417 -9.87 -8.39 -13.26
CA PRO A 417 -9.16 -7.35 -12.51
C PRO A 417 -9.78 -5.98 -12.75
N THR A 418 -9.86 -5.19 -11.68
CA THR A 418 -10.45 -3.86 -11.68
C THR A 418 -9.58 -2.90 -12.50
N LYS A 419 -10.19 -2.17 -13.44
CA LYS A 419 -9.48 -1.16 -14.26
C LYS A 419 -9.47 0.22 -13.63
N VAL A 420 -10.61 0.69 -13.13
CA VAL A 420 -10.70 1.92 -12.33
C VAL A 420 -10.63 1.55 -10.87
N LYS A 421 -9.50 1.83 -10.21
CA LYS A 421 -9.24 1.43 -8.82
C LYS A 421 -10.22 2.04 -7.81
N ALA A 422 -10.67 3.27 -8.03
CA ALA A 422 -11.35 4.06 -7.03
C ALA A 422 -12.56 4.82 -7.59
N SER A 423 -13.59 4.99 -6.77
CA SER A 423 -14.74 5.87 -7.03
C SER A 423 -15.06 6.72 -5.80
N VAL A 424 -15.83 7.80 -6.00
CA VAL A 424 -16.34 8.70 -4.95
C VAL A 424 -17.79 9.05 -5.24
N ARG A 425 -18.57 9.38 -4.20
CA ARG A 425 -19.86 10.05 -4.37
C ARG A 425 -20.16 10.98 -3.20
N VAL A 426 -20.84 12.07 -3.50
CA VAL A 426 -21.28 13.07 -2.53
C VAL A 426 -22.77 12.87 -2.30
N LEU A 427 -23.13 12.35 -1.13
CA LEU A 427 -24.52 12.08 -0.77
C LEU A 427 -25.17 13.37 -0.26
N GLY A 428 -24.41 14.21 0.45
CA GLY A 428 -24.94 15.39 1.14
C GLY A 428 -25.67 14.96 2.41
N GLY A 429 -26.77 15.63 2.76
CA GLY A 429 -27.62 15.27 3.89
C GLY A 429 -28.70 14.25 3.55
N VAL A 430 -28.39 13.28 2.69
CA VAL A 430 -29.30 12.20 2.29
C VAL A 430 -29.15 11.01 3.22
N GLU A 431 -30.29 10.50 3.69
CA GLU A 431 -30.38 9.32 4.57
C GLU A 431 -29.61 8.10 4.01
N PRO A 432 -28.91 7.31 4.85
CA PRO A 432 -28.18 6.12 4.39
C PRO A 432 -29.04 5.10 3.64
N SER A 433 -30.35 5.04 3.92
CA SER A 433 -31.32 4.21 3.20
C SER A 433 -31.56 4.64 1.74
N GLN A 434 -31.35 5.92 1.43
CA GLN A 434 -31.45 6.51 0.09
C GLN A 434 -30.11 6.52 -0.66
N ALA A 435 -29.00 6.18 0.01
CA ALA A 435 -27.66 6.15 -0.57
C ALA A 435 -27.55 5.26 -1.82
N GLY A 436 -28.38 4.21 -1.94
CA GLY A 436 -28.42 3.34 -3.13
C GLY A 436 -28.74 4.08 -4.43
N ASN A 437 -29.48 5.18 -4.36
CA ASN A 437 -29.98 5.93 -5.52
C ASN A 437 -28.96 6.96 -6.08
N ILE A 438 -27.83 7.17 -5.41
CA ILE A 438 -26.81 8.15 -5.80
C ILE A 438 -25.67 7.42 -6.52
N PRO A 439 -25.41 7.68 -7.82
CA PRO A 439 -24.39 6.96 -8.57
C PRO A 439 -22.99 7.21 -8.03
N TRP A 440 -22.09 6.25 -8.28
CA TRP A 440 -20.66 6.40 -8.05
C TRP A 440 -20.02 7.17 -9.22
N VAL A 441 -19.16 8.13 -8.90
CA VAL A 441 -18.28 8.79 -9.87
C VAL A 441 -16.92 8.14 -9.77
N ASP A 442 -16.50 7.48 -10.84
CA ASP A 442 -15.18 6.88 -10.97
C ASP A 442 -14.07 7.94 -10.93
N ILE A 443 -12.91 7.63 -10.34
CA ILE A 443 -11.78 8.55 -10.19
C ILE A 443 -10.78 8.29 -11.34
N THR A 444 -10.85 9.13 -12.37
CA THR A 444 -10.07 9.02 -13.61
C THR A 444 -9.72 10.41 -14.14
N ASP A 445 -8.74 10.50 -15.06
CA ASP A 445 -8.36 11.74 -15.73
C ASP A 445 -9.51 12.43 -16.51
N ALA A 446 -10.59 11.70 -16.81
CA ALA A 446 -11.78 12.22 -17.51
C ALA A 446 -12.89 12.71 -16.55
N THR A 447 -12.82 12.38 -15.26
CA THR A 447 -13.92 12.58 -14.29
C THR A 447 -13.53 13.45 -13.09
N VAL A 448 -12.23 13.58 -12.78
CA VAL A 448 -11.71 14.51 -11.77
C VAL A 448 -10.74 15.51 -12.40
N ARG A 449 -10.67 16.71 -11.84
CA ARG A 449 -9.65 17.71 -12.17
C ARG A 449 -8.42 17.45 -11.31
N LEU A 450 -7.33 17.01 -11.91
CA LEU A 450 -6.03 16.95 -11.24
C LEU A 450 -5.43 18.34 -11.07
N ALA A 451 -4.64 18.52 -10.01
CA ALA A 451 -3.69 19.63 -9.94
C ALA A 451 -2.62 19.51 -11.06
N ASP A 452 -2.06 20.65 -11.47
CA ASP A 452 -1.31 20.73 -12.73
C ASP A 452 -0.03 19.88 -12.74
N ALA A 453 0.68 19.78 -11.61
CA ALA A 453 1.90 18.97 -11.51
C ALA A 453 1.60 17.48 -11.72
N GLU A 454 0.51 16.97 -11.14
CA GLU A 454 0.02 15.60 -11.34
C GLU A 454 -0.43 15.37 -12.78
N ARG A 455 -1.17 16.32 -13.36
CA ARG A 455 -1.71 16.25 -14.72
C ARG A 455 -0.61 16.17 -15.79
N VAL A 456 0.43 16.99 -15.69
CA VAL A 456 1.52 17.02 -16.70
C VAL A 456 2.50 15.85 -16.56
N GLN A 457 2.56 15.20 -15.40
CA GLN A 457 3.40 14.02 -15.14
C GLN A 457 2.65 12.69 -15.40
N GLY A 458 1.68 12.70 -16.32
CA GLY A 458 0.98 11.49 -16.78
C GLY A 458 -0.30 11.11 -16.02
N GLY A 459 -0.79 11.95 -15.11
CA GLY A 459 -2.14 11.82 -14.53
C GLY A 459 -2.40 10.58 -13.67
N LEU A 460 -3.64 10.08 -13.68
CA LEU A 460 -4.07 8.87 -12.98
C LEU A 460 -3.89 7.60 -13.81
N THR A 461 -3.74 7.71 -15.13
CA THR A 461 -3.54 6.58 -16.05
C THR A 461 -2.10 6.02 -15.96
N ARG A 462 -1.75 5.46 -14.79
CA ARG A 462 -0.37 5.07 -14.40
C ARG A 462 0.62 6.26 -14.43
N GLY A 463 0.22 7.47 -14.03
CA GLY A 463 1.12 8.64 -14.00
C GLY A 463 2.20 8.60 -12.91
N GLY A 464 3.11 9.58 -12.89
CA GLY A 464 4.37 9.52 -12.15
C GLY A 464 4.27 9.67 -10.62
N LEU A 465 3.21 10.31 -10.10
CA LEU A 465 3.09 10.63 -8.67
C LEU A 465 2.19 9.64 -7.92
N TYR A 466 2.73 8.99 -6.88
CA TYR A 466 2.00 8.08 -5.99
C TYR A 466 0.97 8.79 -5.11
N THR A 467 1.16 10.08 -4.82
CA THR A 467 0.19 10.89 -4.07
C THR A 467 -0.24 12.07 -4.93
N THR A 468 -1.55 12.18 -5.16
CA THR A 468 -2.13 13.15 -6.11
C THR A 468 -3.23 13.98 -5.46
N ARG A 469 -3.37 15.24 -5.88
CA ARG A 469 -4.43 16.16 -5.45
C ARG A 469 -5.41 16.37 -6.60
N MET A 470 -6.70 16.38 -6.28
CA MET A 470 -7.75 16.44 -7.29
C MET A 470 -9.05 17.03 -6.74
N SER A 471 -9.92 17.48 -7.64
CA SER A 471 -11.30 17.83 -7.30
C SER A 471 -12.34 17.25 -8.26
N LEU A 472 -13.53 16.99 -7.71
CA LEU A 472 -14.75 16.67 -8.43
C LEU A 472 -15.66 17.91 -8.38
N VAL A 473 -15.97 18.47 -9.56
CA VAL A 473 -16.93 19.58 -9.67
C VAL A 473 -18.34 19.07 -9.36
N LEU A 474 -19.06 19.76 -8.48
CA LEU A 474 -20.41 19.36 -8.08
C LEU A 474 -21.46 19.95 -9.03
N ASP A 475 -22.24 19.06 -9.63
CA ASP A 475 -23.39 19.41 -10.47
C ASP A 475 -24.54 20.02 -9.65
N ALA A 476 -25.57 20.51 -10.34
CA ALA A 476 -26.73 21.13 -9.69
C ALA A 476 -27.46 20.16 -8.75
N ALA A 477 -27.63 18.90 -9.18
CA ALA A 477 -28.29 17.87 -8.37
C ALA A 477 -27.51 17.53 -7.09
N THR A 478 -26.18 17.54 -7.13
CA THR A 478 -25.33 17.27 -5.96
C THR A 478 -25.29 18.43 -5.00
N LYS A 479 -25.19 19.67 -5.49
CA LYS A 479 -25.28 20.86 -4.63
C LYS A 479 -26.65 20.97 -3.94
N ALA A 480 -27.73 20.60 -4.63
CA ALA A 480 -29.07 20.55 -4.04
C ALA A 480 -29.26 19.50 -2.93
N ARG A 481 -28.35 18.51 -2.79
CA ARG A 481 -28.35 17.54 -1.68
C ARG A 481 -27.52 17.98 -0.48
N LEU A 482 -26.71 19.04 -0.60
CA LEU A 482 -25.88 19.51 0.50
C LEU A 482 -26.75 20.10 1.62
N VAL A 483 -26.30 19.95 2.86
CA VAL A 483 -26.99 20.45 4.06
C VAL A 483 -26.06 21.22 4.98
N ALA A 484 -26.61 22.23 5.65
CA ALA A 484 -25.86 23.05 6.59
C ALA A 484 -25.76 22.40 7.97
N ALA A 485 -24.72 22.79 8.72
CA ALA A 485 -24.58 22.49 10.13
C ALA A 485 -25.85 22.85 10.92
N PRO A 486 -26.26 22.05 11.94
CA PRO A 486 -25.51 20.96 12.56
C PRO A 486 -25.49 19.64 11.77
N ARG A 487 -26.28 19.51 10.68
CA ARG A 487 -26.25 18.28 9.85
C ARG A 487 -24.92 18.15 9.10
N THR A 488 -24.52 16.92 8.83
CA THR A 488 -23.31 16.57 8.08
C THR A 488 -23.63 16.31 6.61
N ASN A 489 -22.64 16.53 5.76
CA ASN A 489 -22.64 16.10 4.37
C ASN A 489 -21.84 14.80 4.29
N LEU A 490 -22.53 13.70 3.99
CA LEU A 490 -21.92 12.39 3.85
C LEU A 490 -21.22 12.28 2.49
N ILE A 491 -19.91 12.02 2.53
CA ILE A 491 -19.06 11.71 1.40
C ILE A 491 -18.68 10.23 1.52
N GLN A 492 -18.82 9.46 0.44
CA GLN A 492 -18.36 8.08 0.40
C GLN A 492 -17.28 7.91 -0.67
N PHE A 493 -16.22 7.21 -0.31
CA PHE A 493 -15.17 6.74 -1.20
C PHE A 493 -15.28 5.21 -1.33
N ARG A 494 -14.86 4.65 -2.47
CA ARG A 494 -14.90 3.21 -2.75
C ARG A 494 -13.61 2.76 -3.42
N PHE A 495 -12.98 1.75 -2.85
CA PHE A 495 -11.99 0.92 -3.54
C PHE A 495 -12.74 -0.18 -4.29
N ASN A 496 -12.66 -0.14 -5.62
CA ASN A 496 -13.50 -0.91 -6.54
C ASN A 496 -13.06 -2.37 -6.71
N GLY A 497 -11.98 -2.78 -6.05
CA GLY A 497 -11.32 -4.07 -6.26
C GLY A 497 -9.90 -3.91 -6.81
N THR A 498 -9.17 -5.02 -6.81
CA THR A 498 -7.74 -5.06 -7.12
C THR A 498 -7.47 -5.22 -8.61
N ASP A 499 -6.31 -4.71 -9.04
CA ASP A 499 -5.63 -5.06 -10.28
C ASP A 499 -4.94 -6.44 -10.21
N GLY A 500 -4.79 -7.00 -9.00
CA GLY A 500 -4.03 -8.21 -8.66
C GLY A 500 -2.78 -7.93 -7.82
N GLU A 501 -2.38 -6.66 -7.68
CA GLU A 501 -1.20 -6.22 -6.91
C GLU A 501 -1.54 -5.34 -5.71
N SER A 502 -2.62 -4.55 -5.80
CA SER A 502 -2.94 -3.52 -4.82
C SER A 502 -4.26 -3.76 -4.11
N ASN A 503 -4.25 -3.81 -2.78
CA ASN A 503 -5.40 -4.13 -1.93
C ASN A 503 -6.15 -2.90 -1.37
N GLY A 504 -5.86 -1.69 -1.88
CA GLY A 504 -6.56 -0.47 -1.49
C GLY A 504 -5.82 0.83 -1.76
N TYR A 505 -6.34 1.93 -1.21
CA TYR A 505 -5.75 3.28 -1.28
C TYR A 505 -6.09 4.10 -0.02
N ARG A 506 -5.55 5.33 0.08
CA ARG A 506 -5.82 6.23 1.24
C ARG A 506 -6.20 7.65 0.80
N VAL A 507 -7.18 8.26 1.47
CA VAL A 507 -7.44 9.71 1.39
C VAL A 507 -6.69 10.40 2.53
N LEU A 508 -5.79 11.33 2.21
CA LEU A 508 -4.91 12.00 3.18
C LEU A 508 -5.45 13.36 3.64
N ALA A 509 -6.25 14.04 2.81
CA ALA A 509 -6.93 15.29 3.12
C ALA A 509 -8.23 15.37 2.30
N LEU A 510 -9.27 16.02 2.82
CA LEU A 510 -10.59 16.11 2.20
C LEU A 510 -11.26 17.44 2.55
N GLN A 511 -11.84 18.12 1.56
CA GLN A 511 -12.46 19.44 1.70
C GLN A 511 -13.68 19.56 0.77
N LEU A 512 -14.68 20.35 1.18
CA LEU A 512 -15.66 20.94 0.26
C LEU A 512 -15.22 22.37 -0.01
N GLN A 513 -14.96 22.73 -1.27
CA GLN A 513 -14.41 24.02 -1.65
C GLN A 513 -15.39 24.85 -2.49
N ASP A 514 -15.21 26.16 -2.45
CA ASP A 514 -15.83 27.08 -3.40
C ASP A 514 -15.11 27.08 -4.77
N ALA A 515 -15.49 27.99 -5.67
CA ALA A 515 -14.91 28.10 -7.00
C ALA A 515 -13.47 28.68 -7.00
N GLN A 516 -13.04 29.24 -5.86
CA GLN A 516 -11.73 29.83 -5.63
C GLN A 516 -10.77 28.83 -4.93
N GLY A 517 -11.27 27.67 -4.51
CA GLY A 517 -10.51 26.63 -3.81
C GLY A 517 -10.47 26.80 -2.29
N ILE A 518 -11.24 27.72 -1.71
CA ILE A 518 -11.28 27.93 -0.26
C ILE A 518 -12.16 26.86 0.38
N ASN A 519 -11.63 26.18 1.42
CA ASN A 519 -12.37 25.18 2.18
C ASN A 519 -13.56 25.81 2.93
N GLN A 520 -14.75 25.31 2.65
CA GLN A 520 -16.02 25.70 3.26
C GLN A 520 -16.39 24.84 4.47
N ALA A 521 -15.79 23.65 4.61
CA ALA A 521 -16.09 22.72 5.70
C ALA A 521 -15.44 23.16 7.02
N SER A 522 -16.21 23.09 8.12
CA SER A 522 -15.83 23.60 9.45
C SER A 522 -15.30 22.52 10.42
N ASN A 523 -15.15 21.27 9.99
CA ASN A 523 -14.51 20.23 10.80
C ASN A 523 -13.00 20.51 10.99
N PRO A 524 -12.45 20.37 12.21
CA PRO A 524 -11.02 20.19 12.38
C PRO A 524 -10.58 18.85 11.78
N MET A 525 -9.33 18.75 11.31
CA MET A 525 -8.74 17.48 10.87
C MET A 525 -7.96 16.83 12.02
N GLN A 526 -8.11 15.51 12.20
CA GLN A 526 -7.34 14.73 13.16
C GLN A 526 -6.68 13.55 12.44
N PHE A 527 -5.35 13.45 12.49
CA PHE A 527 -4.67 12.25 12.00
C PHE A 527 -4.75 11.10 13.02
N ALA A 528 -4.77 9.87 12.52
CA ALA A 528 -4.87 8.65 13.30
C ALA A 528 -3.62 8.41 14.15
N ASP A 529 -3.83 8.11 15.42
CA ASP A 529 -2.75 7.86 16.38
C ASP A 529 -2.21 6.41 16.27
N ILE A 530 -1.29 6.21 15.33
CA ILE A 530 -0.58 4.93 15.16
C ILE A 530 0.39 4.68 16.34
N GLN A 531 0.76 5.69 17.11
CA GLN A 531 1.58 5.49 18.31
C GLN A 531 0.76 4.81 19.42
N ALA A 532 -0.51 5.18 19.61
CA ALA A 532 -1.44 4.48 20.49
C ALA A 532 -1.66 3.02 20.06
N GLU A 533 -1.87 2.75 18.75
CA GLU A 533 -1.97 1.37 18.23
C GLU A 533 -0.71 0.55 18.55
N LYS A 534 0.48 1.13 18.37
CA LYS A 534 1.77 0.50 18.69
C LYS A 534 1.92 0.20 20.18
N LEU A 535 1.57 1.16 21.04
CA LEU A 535 1.71 1.04 22.50
C LEU A 535 0.78 -0.04 23.07
N ALA A 536 -0.47 -0.11 22.59
CA ALA A 536 -1.45 -1.11 23.02
C ALA A 536 -1.01 -2.56 22.68
N GLY A 537 -0.29 -2.75 21.57
CA GLY A 537 0.16 -4.06 21.10
C GLY A 537 1.46 -4.60 21.72
N ARG A 538 2.02 -3.97 22.76
CA ARG A 538 3.31 -4.38 23.37
C ARG A 538 3.22 -5.52 24.39
N THR A 539 2.01 -5.96 24.77
CA THR A 539 1.81 -7.06 25.73
C THR A 539 1.90 -8.42 25.03
N TRP A 540 2.55 -9.41 25.65
CA TRP A 540 2.59 -10.77 25.11
C TRP A 540 1.22 -11.47 25.25
N THR A 541 0.83 -12.21 24.21
CA THR A 541 -0.37 -13.08 24.19
C THR A 541 -0.07 -14.34 23.36
N ALA A 542 -0.93 -15.36 23.43
CA ALA A 542 -0.81 -16.55 22.58
C ALA A 542 -0.85 -16.22 21.07
N ASP A 543 -1.55 -15.14 20.69
CA ASP A 543 -1.62 -14.65 19.31
C ASP A 543 -0.25 -14.16 18.77
N VAL A 544 0.70 -13.79 19.64
CA VAL A 544 2.08 -13.47 19.25
C VAL A 544 2.76 -14.68 18.62
N THR A 545 2.67 -15.84 19.26
CA THR A 545 3.29 -17.09 18.78
C THR A 545 2.57 -17.63 17.54
N ALA A 546 1.24 -17.50 17.48
CA ALA A 546 0.48 -17.82 16.26
C ALA A 546 0.88 -16.88 15.10
N GLY A 547 1.05 -15.60 15.37
CA GLY A 547 1.46 -14.58 14.40
C GLY A 547 2.87 -14.80 13.85
N GLU A 548 3.82 -15.22 14.69
CA GLU A 548 5.17 -15.58 14.27
C GLU A 548 5.15 -16.77 13.28
N ALA A 549 4.40 -17.82 13.62
CA ALA A 549 4.23 -19.00 12.78
C ALA A 549 3.47 -18.73 11.46
N LEU A 550 2.73 -17.62 11.37
CA LEU A 550 2.12 -17.12 10.13
C LEU A 550 3.11 -16.25 9.33
N TRP A 551 3.82 -15.34 10.00
CA TRP A 551 4.76 -14.39 9.38
C TRP A 551 5.91 -15.07 8.62
N HIS A 552 6.47 -16.13 9.19
CA HIS A 552 7.53 -16.96 8.57
C HIS A 552 7.00 -18.16 7.77
N GLY A 553 5.68 -18.36 7.72
CA GLY A 553 5.06 -19.55 7.14
C GLY A 553 5.02 -19.57 5.61
N GLN A 554 6.04 -20.17 4.98
CA GLN A 554 6.10 -20.42 3.53
C GLN A 554 4.95 -21.33 3.04
N GLY A 555 4.56 -21.18 1.76
CA GLY A 555 3.57 -22.05 1.11
C GLY A 555 2.13 -21.90 1.62
N ARG A 556 1.81 -20.82 2.34
CA ARG A 556 0.49 -20.58 2.98
C ARG A 556 -0.32 -19.45 2.37
N LEU A 557 0.33 -18.54 1.66
CA LEU A 557 -0.27 -17.31 1.14
C LEU A 557 -0.82 -17.53 -0.29
N ALA A 558 -1.85 -16.79 -0.66
CA ALA A 558 -2.27 -16.62 -2.06
C ALA A 558 -1.54 -15.43 -2.71
N LYS A 559 -1.36 -15.44 -4.03
CA LYS A 559 -0.83 -14.27 -4.79
C LYS A 559 -1.72 -13.05 -4.55
N SER A 560 -3.03 -13.18 -4.74
CA SER A 560 -4.03 -12.16 -4.41
C SER A 560 -5.40 -12.79 -4.21
N SER A 561 -6.41 -12.01 -3.82
CA SER A 561 -7.80 -12.47 -3.71
C SER A 561 -8.46 -12.79 -5.06
N ILE A 562 -7.91 -12.29 -6.17
CA ILE A 562 -8.36 -12.67 -7.52
C ILE A 562 -7.43 -13.67 -8.20
N VAL A 563 -6.19 -13.89 -7.71
CA VAL A 563 -5.30 -14.97 -8.15
C VAL A 563 -5.10 -15.94 -6.97
N PRO A 564 -6.02 -16.92 -6.77
CA PRO A 564 -6.01 -17.84 -5.63
C PRO A 564 -4.94 -18.95 -5.75
N ARG A 565 -3.85 -18.71 -6.50
CA ARG A 565 -2.69 -19.60 -6.53
C ARG A 565 -1.86 -19.39 -5.26
N THR A 566 -1.50 -20.49 -4.60
CA THR A 566 -0.54 -20.49 -3.49
C THR A 566 0.84 -19.98 -3.95
N ILE A 567 1.42 -19.06 -3.20
CA ILE A 567 2.80 -18.58 -3.36
C ILE A 567 3.73 -19.26 -2.36
N GLN A 568 4.99 -19.43 -2.72
CA GLN A 568 6.01 -20.08 -1.88
C GLN A 568 6.51 -19.12 -0.79
N ALA A 569 6.60 -17.83 -1.09
CA ALA A 569 7.01 -16.79 -0.17
C ALA A 569 6.11 -16.68 1.09
N ALA A 570 6.75 -16.34 2.21
CA ALA A 570 6.08 -15.92 3.45
C ALA A 570 6.06 -14.38 3.54
N CYS A 571 5.37 -13.80 4.52
CA CYS A 571 5.41 -12.36 4.77
C CYS A 571 6.85 -11.87 5.01
N ALA A 572 7.62 -12.61 5.81
CA ALA A 572 9.05 -12.41 6.07
C ALA A 572 9.97 -12.48 4.83
N SER A 573 9.46 -12.93 3.68
CA SER A 573 10.21 -12.99 2.42
C SER A 573 10.13 -11.66 1.64
N CYS A 574 8.95 -11.04 1.62
CA CYS A 574 8.71 -9.79 0.87
C CYS A 574 9.06 -8.53 1.67
N HIS A 575 8.91 -8.59 3.00
CA HIS A 575 9.21 -7.50 3.94
C HIS A 575 10.61 -7.66 4.56
N ALA A 576 10.97 -6.79 5.52
CA ALA A 576 12.10 -7.08 6.39
C ALA A 576 11.83 -8.40 7.15
N THR A 577 12.87 -9.19 7.46
CA THR A 577 12.72 -10.57 7.93
C THR A 577 11.91 -10.66 9.23
N ASP A 578 12.03 -9.64 10.08
CA ASP A 578 11.34 -9.50 11.37
C ASP A 578 10.14 -8.54 11.32
N GLY A 579 9.82 -7.97 10.15
CA GLY A 579 8.73 -7.03 9.93
C GLY A 579 8.93 -5.63 10.53
N ARG A 580 10.18 -5.26 10.87
CA ARG A 580 10.51 -3.92 11.39
C ARG A 580 10.08 -2.77 10.48
N ASP A 581 9.93 -2.98 9.17
CA ASP A 581 9.51 -1.95 8.21
C ASP A 581 8.04 -1.54 8.41
N LEU A 582 7.14 -2.51 8.64
CA LEU A 582 5.74 -2.27 8.94
C LEU A 582 5.56 -1.52 10.26
N GLN A 583 6.43 -1.81 11.23
CA GLN A 583 6.50 -1.05 12.47
C GLN A 583 7.07 0.36 12.21
N TYR A 584 8.23 0.49 11.59
CA TYR A 584 8.94 1.76 11.40
C TYR A 584 8.08 2.80 10.66
N PHE A 585 7.61 2.46 9.47
CA PHE A 585 6.81 3.33 8.59
C PHE A 585 5.34 3.48 9.03
N ASN A 586 5.03 3.24 10.30
CA ASN A 586 3.71 3.43 10.93
C ASN A 586 2.54 2.84 10.10
N TYR A 587 2.66 1.62 9.61
CA TYR A 587 1.51 0.92 9.04
C TYR A 587 0.50 0.64 10.16
N SER A 588 -0.78 0.93 9.91
CA SER A 588 -1.87 0.67 10.88
C SER A 588 -2.10 -0.83 11.07
N ASN A 589 -2.68 -1.18 12.22
CA ASN A 589 -3.16 -2.54 12.49
C ASN A 589 -4.15 -3.00 11.40
N ASN A 590 -5.02 -2.10 10.95
CA ASN A 590 -5.92 -2.33 9.82
C ASN A 590 -5.18 -2.64 8.51
N SER A 591 -4.13 -1.88 8.17
CA SER A 591 -3.33 -2.10 6.95
C SER A 591 -2.75 -3.51 6.90
N ILE A 592 -2.18 -3.96 8.01
CA ILE A 592 -1.55 -5.29 8.14
C ILE A 592 -2.61 -6.39 8.02
N VAL A 593 -3.75 -6.24 8.70
CA VAL A 593 -4.89 -7.17 8.62
C VAL A 593 -5.44 -7.28 7.20
N GLN A 594 -5.72 -6.15 6.52
CA GLN A 594 -6.30 -6.19 5.18
C GLN A 594 -5.30 -6.72 4.14
N ARG A 595 -3.98 -6.47 4.32
CA ARG A 595 -2.96 -7.07 3.44
C ARG A 595 -2.79 -8.57 3.67
N SER A 596 -2.94 -9.04 4.92
CA SER A 596 -3.00 -10.47 5.24
C SER A 596 -4.20 -11.15 4.56
N ARG A 597 -5.38 -10.50 4.61
CA ARG A 597 -6.60 -10.97 3.94
C ARG A 597 -6.53 -10.96 2.41
N PHE A 598 -5.78 -10.01 1.83
CA PHE A 598 -5.48 -10.00 0.40
C PHE A 598 -4.63 -11.21 -0.03
N HIS A 599 -3.74 -11.67 0.83
CA HIS A 599 -2.95 -12.89 0.63
C HIS A 599 -3.63 -14.17 1.18
N GLY A 600 -4.96 -14.17 1.29
CA GLY A 600 -5.77 -15.37 1.58
C GLY A 600 -5.88 -15.79 3.05
N LEU A 601 -5.26 -15.07 3.99
CA LEU A 601 -5.40 -15.35 5.42
C LEU A 601 -6.75 -14.85 5.97
N THR A 602 -7.21 -15.43 7.07
CA THR A 602 -8.40 -14.93 7.79
C THR A 602 -8.11 -13.61 8.51
N GLU A 603 -9.15 -12.87 8.90
CA GLU A 603 -8.95 -11.66 9.70
C GLU A 603 -8.29 -11.96 11.07
N ALA A 604 -8.63 -13.08 11.70
CA ALA A 604 -8.00 -13.50 12.95
C ALA A 604 -6.48 -13.75 12.76
N GLN A 605 -6.08 -14.42 11.68
CA GLN A 605 -4.67 -14.63 11.32
C GLN A 605 -3.95 -13.31 11.03
N GLY A 606 -4.62 -12.35 10.38
CA GLY A 606 -4.08 -10.99 10.22
C GLY A 606 -3.86 -10.25 11.55
N ARG A 607 -4.77 -10.42 12.52
CA ARG A 607 -4.61 -9.85 13.87
C ARG A 607 -3.51 -10.55 14.68
N GLN A 608 -3.30 -11.85 14.48
CA GLN A 608 -2.19 -12.60 15.04
C GLN A 608 -0.85 -12.06 14.52
N ILE A 609 -0.73 -11.83 13.21
CA ILE A 609 0.45 -11.15 12.63
C ILE A 609 0.64 -9.75 13.24
N VAL A 610 -0.43 -8.96 13.46
CA VAL A 610 -0.32 -7.68 14.17
C VAL A 610 0.21 -7.87 15.61
N ALA A 611 -0.31 -8.82 16.38
CA ALA A 611 0.14 -9.09 17.74
C ALA A 611 1.65 -9.45 17.76
N TYR A 612 2.08 -10.33 16.84
CA TYR A 612 3.50 -10.64 16.65
C TYR A 612 4.34 -9.40 16.38
N LEU A 613 3.98 -8.60 15.38
CA LEU A 613 4.75 -7.45 14.95
C LEU A 613 4.83 -6.36 16.03
N ARG A 614 3.73 -6.06 16.74
CA ARG A 614 3.75 -5.04 17.81
C ARG A 614 4.51 -5.50 19.06
N TYR A 615 4.52 -6.81 19.36
CA TYR A 615 5.27 -7.36 20.48
C TYR A 615 6.77 -7.52 20.18
N SER A 616 7.13 -8.05 19.00
CA SER A 616 8.51 -8.28 18.59
C SER A 616 9.22 -6.96 18.27
N GLN A 617 8.59 -6.07 17.50
CA GLN A 617 9.12 -4.77 17.12
C GLN A 617 8.77 -3.65 18.12
N ARG A 618 8.51 -4.02 19.38
CA ARG A 618 8.24 -3.04 20.45
C ARG A 618 9.39 -2.05 20.65
N ASP A 619 10.63 -2.48 20.42
CA ASP A 619 11.85 -1.72 20.67
C ASP A 619 12.22 -0.79 19.49
N VAL A 620 11.57 -0.93 18.33
CA VAL A 620 11.65 0.02 17.21
C VAL A 620 10.88 1.30 17.56
N PRO A 621 11.48 2.50 17.44
CA PRO A 621 10.83 3.75 17.82
C PRO A 621 9.63 4.10 16.92
N HIS A 622 8.72 4.93 17.44
CA HIS A 622 7.76 5.64 16.61
C HIS A 622 8.41 6.93 16.10
N VAL A 623 8.65 7.01 14.79
CA VAL A 623 9.11 8.23 14.12
C VAL A 623 7.90 8.92 13.51
N THR A 624 7.56 10.12 13.97
CA THR A 624 6.30 10.80 13.64
C THR A 624 6.14 11.11 12.14
N GLN A 625 7.24 11.36 11.43
CA GLN A 625 7.24 11.66 10.00
C GLN A 625 7.19 10.39 9.13
N ALA A 626 7.46 9.21 9.68
CA ALA A 626 7.52 7.95 8.95
C ALA A 626 6.11 7.38 8.69
N ALA A 627 5.36 7.97 7.76
CA ALA A 627 4.03 7.49 7.40
C ALA A 627 4.07 6.58 6.15
N PRO A 628 3.14 5.62 5.94
CA PRO A 628 3.13 4.72 4.79
C PRO A 628 3.06 5.40 3.41
N TRP A 629 2.68 6.69 3.37
CA TRP A 629 2.56 7.52 2.18
C TRP A 629 3.66 8.59 2.04
N ASN A 630 4.51 8.76 3.06
CA ASN A 630 5.69 9.63 2.98
C ASN A 630 6.85 8.83 2.36
N PRO A 631 7.54 9.34 1.32
CA PRO A 631 8.61 8.59 0.70
C PRO A 631 9.83 8.46 1.62
N PRO A 632 10.38 7.25 1.81
CA PRO A 632 11.65 7.06 2.49
C PRO A 632 12.75 7.89 1.82
N TYR A 633 13.60 8.52 2.63
CA TYR A 633 14.72 9.35 2.17
C TYR A 633 14.36 10.53 1.24
N GLN A 634 13.10 10.98 1.19
CA GLN A 634 12.73 12.23 0.52
C GLN A 634 13.61 13.37 1.06
N PRO A 635 14.41 14.06 0.22
CA PRO A 635 15.35 15.07 0.70
C PRO A 635 14.64 16.37 1.07
N GLY A 636 15.22 17.10 2.02
CA GLY A 636 14.74 18.40 2.48
C GLY A 636 15.48 18.89 3.73
N PRO A 637 15.35 20.19 4.08
CA PRO A 637 16.11 20.79 5.16
C PRO A 637 15.94 20.11 6.52
N GLY A 638 17.05 19.92 7.24
CA GLY A 638 17.14 19.33 8.57
C GLY A 638 17.22 17.81 8.62
N LEU A 639 17.23 17.11 7.48
CA LEU A 639 17.25 15.64 7.41
C LEU A 639 18.54 15.03 7.98
N ASP A 640 19.70 15.64 7.72
CA ASP A 640 20.99 15.23 8.30
C ASP A 640 21.17 15.68 9.75
N GLY A 641 20.28 16.55 10.26
CA GLY A 641 20.21 16.91 11.67
C GLY A 641 19.49 15.86 12.54
N LYS A 642 18.66 14.99 11.95
CA LYS A 642 17.93 13.94 12.67
C LYS A 642 18.82 12.78 13.12
N PRO A 643 18.48 12.03 14.17
CA PRO A 643 19.11 10.74 14.48
C PRO A 643 19.20 9.81 13.26
N ILE A 644 20.22 8.95 13.17
CA ILE A 644 20.39 8.04 12.03
C ILE A 644 19.15 7.13 11.86
N ILE A 645 18.56 6.67 12.96
CA ILE A 645 17.32 5.87 12.95
C ILE A 645 16.10 6.62 12.37
N GLU A 646 16.09 7.96 12.32
CA GLU A 646 15.01 8.74 11.69
C GLU A 646 15.27 9.07 10.21
N TRP A 647 16.47 8.79 9.70
CA TRP A 647 16.89 9.23 8.37
C TRP A 647 16.08 8.55 7.24
N ALA A 648 15.73 7.27 7.42
CA ALA A 648 14.85 6.54 6.50
C ALA A 648 13.41 7.07 6.44
N ALA A 649 12.96 7.90 7.38
CA ALA A 649 11.66 8.58 7.32
C ALA A 649 11.63 9.77 6.33
N GLY A 650 12.81 10.27 5.93
CA GLY A 650 12.94 11.43 5.04
C GLY A 650 12.38 12.74 5.62
N ALA A 651 12.16 13.71 4.72
CA ALA A 651 11.49 14.97 4.97
C ALA A 651 9.97 14.94 4.66
N GLY A 652 9.47 13.84 4.08
CA GLY A 652 8.05 13.62 3.76
C GLY A 652 7.52 14.47 2.60
N LEU A 653 6.23 14.29 2.27
CA LEU A 653 5.61 14.93 1.10
C LEU A 653 5.65 16.46 1.11
N SER A 654 5.74 17.09 2.29
CA SER A 654 5.89 18.54 2.47
C SER A 654 7.21 19.12 1.95
N ALA A 655 8.21 18.28 1.62
CA ALA A 655 9.46 18.70 0.99
C ALA A 655 9.46 18.58 -0.55
N VAL A 656 8.33 18.20 -1.16
CA VAL A 656 8.17 18.17 -2.62
C VAL A 656 7.82 19.58 -3.13
N LEU A 657 8.63 20.12 -4.04
CA LEU A 657 8.51 21.51 -4.51
C LEU A 657 7.77 21.62 -5.85
N GLU A 658 6.82 22.54 -5.93
CA GLU A 658 5.95 22.71 -7.12
C GLU A 658 6.26 23.97 -7.93
N SER A 659 7.00 24.93 -7.37
CA SER A 659 7.39 26.18 -8.03
C SER A 659 8.86 26.16 -8.46
N PRO A 660 9.20 26.49 -9.72
CA PRO A 660 10.58 26.63 -10.16
C PRO A 660 11.41 27.63 -9.34
N ALA A 661 10.78 28.69 -8.82
CA ALA A 661 11.46 29.65 -7.95
C ALA A 661 11.85 29.04 -6.59
N LEU A 662 10.95 28.24 -5.98
CA LEU A 662 11.25 27.53 -4.74
C LEU A 662 12.31 26.43 -4.95
N ALA A 663 12.26 25.72 -6.07
CA ALA A 663 13.27 24.72 -6.42
C ALA A 663 14.67 25.34 -6.65
N PHE A 664 14.75 26.54 -7.24
CA PHE A 664 15.99 27.30 -7.29
C PHE A 664 16.45 27.76 -5.89
N LYS A 665 15.54 28.27 -5.05
CA LYS A 665 15.87 28.67 -3.68
C LYS A 665 16.44 27.52 -2.87
N ALA A 666 15.82 26.34 -2.93
CA ALA A 666 16.32 25.13 -2.29
C ALA A 666 17.72 24.74 -2.79
N LEU A 667 17.93 24.71 -4.11
CA LEU A 667 19.22 24.39 -4.71
C LEU A 667 20.33 25.35 -4.26
N PHE A 668 20.03 26.64 -4.12
CA PHE A 668 20.99 27.68 -3.74
C PHE A 668 20.95 28.11 -2.26
N GLY A 669 20.36 27.29 -1.38
CA GLY A 669 20.36 27.51 0.08
C GLY A 669 19.65 28.79 0.55
N LYS A 670 18.68 29.29 -0.23
CA LYS A 670 17.87 30.47 0.10
C LYS A 670 16.58 30.09 0.85
N PRO A 671 15.99 31.01 1.64
CA PRO A 671 14.69 30.78 2.30
C PRO A 671 13.60 30.38 1.31
N LEU A 672 12.80 29.37 1.69
CA LEU A 672 11.68 28.84 0.87
C LEU A 672 10.39 29.66 1.07
N ASP A 673 10.51 30.99 0.95
CA ASP A 673 9.41 31.94 1.01
C ASP A 673 8.96 32.41 -0.39
N ASP A 674 7.96 33.29 -0.46
CA ASP A 674 7.41 33.85 -1.71
C ASP A 674 8.20 35.05 -2.26
N GLN A 675 9.35 35.43 -1.68
CA GLN A 675 10.13 36.58 -2.16
C GLN A 675 10.79 36.31 -3.52
N PRO A 676 11.16 37.35 -4.30
CA PRO A 676 11.94 37.19 -5.53
C PRO A 676 13.26 36.43 -5.30
N LEU A 677 13.67 35.64 -6.29
CA LEU A 677 14.83 34.72 -6.19
C LEU A 677 16.16 35.43 -5.87
N ASN A 678 16.41 36.58 -6.51
CA ASN A 678 17.52 37.52 -6.27
C ASN A 678 18.89 36.89 -5.95
N LEU A 679 19.35 35.95 -6.79
CA LEU A 679 20.68 35.35 -6.69
C LEU A 679 21.75 36.29 -7.26
N SER A 680 22.79 36.55 -6.48
CA SER A 680 24.03 37.17 -6.93
C SER A 680 24.94 36.15 -7.64
N GLN A 681 26.00 36.62 -8.31
CA GLN A 681 27.03 35.72 -8.82
C GLN A 681 27.73 34.95 -7.69
N ALA A 682 27.94 35.59 -6.52
CA ALA A 682 28.61 34.97 -5.38
C ALA A 682 27.77 33.82 -4.76
N ASP A 683 26.45 33.94 -4.76
CA ASP A 683 25.55 32.84 -4.34
C ASP A 683 25.68 31.64 -5.26
N VAL A 684 25.70 31.89 -6.59
CA VAL A 684 25.87 30.85 -7.59
C VAL A 684 27.25 30.20 -7.48
N ASP A 685 28.31 31.00 -7.32
CA ASP A 685 29.69 30.52 -7.19
C ASP A 685 29.92 29.72 -5.90
N GLY A 686 29.31 30.12 -4.78
CA GLY A 686 29.43 29.40 -3.51
C GLY A 686 28.84 28.00 -3.58
N VAL A 687 27.66 27.87 -4.17
CA VAL A 687 26.93 26.59 -4.32
C VAL A 687 27.51 25.74 -5.46
N MET A 688 27.98 26.37 -6.53
CA MET A 688 28.68 25.70 -7.64
C MET A 688 30.17 25.44 -7.35
N ASN A 689 30.74 25.86 -6.21
CA ASN A 689 32.15 25.64 -5.88
C ASN A 689 32.53 24.15 -5.97
N ALA A 690 33.45 23.78 -6.87
CA ALA A 690 33.81 22.38 -7.12
C ALA A 690 34.56 21.69 -5.96
N HIS A 691 35.10 22.45 -5.01
CA HIS A 691 35.72 21.91 -3.80
C HIS A 691 34.76 21.85 -2.60
N ALA A 692 33.54 22.41 -2.73
CA ALA A 692 32.49 22.27 -1.73
C ALA A 692 31.77 20.92 -1.88
N THR A 693 30.63 20.72 -1.21
CA THR A 693 29.79 19.53 -1.38
C THR A 693 28.33 19.89 -1.21
N LEU A 694 27.57 19.90 -2.31
CA LEU A 694 26.11 20.01 -2.27
C LEU A 694 25.55 18.78 -1.56
N ASN A 695 24.94 19.01 -0.40
CA ASN A 695 24.29 17.96 0.36
C ASN A 695 22.90 17.67 -0.23
N ALA A 696 22.83 16.76 -1.19
CA ALA A 696 21.59 16.41 -1.88
C ALA A 696 20.46 15.95 -0.95
N ARG A 697 20.77 15.51 0.28
CA ARG A 697 19.80 15.10 1.31
C ARG A 697 19.06 16.28 1.94
N GLU A 698 19.70 17.45 1.98
CA GLU A 698 19.15 18.69 2.53
C GLU A 698 18.38 19.54 1.50
N VAL A 699 18.58 19.28 0.21
CA VAL A 699 17.92 20.05 -0.87
C VAL A 699 16.51 19.51 -1.10
N ALA A 700 15.50 20.26 -0.69
CA ALA A 700 14.10 19.97 -1.05
C ALA A 700 13.94 19.91 -2.58
N MET A 701 13.23 18.89 -3.08
CA MET A 701 13.26 18.50 -4.49
C MET A 701 11.90 18.67 -5.18
N PRO A 702 11.87 19.11 -6.45
CA PRO A 702 10.66 19.08 -7.27
C PRO A 702 10.44 17.69 -7.87
N LEU A 703 10.35 16.70 -6.98
CA LEU A 703 10.22 15.27 -7.30
C LEU A 703 9.67 14.51 -6.09
N GLN A 704 8.59 13.75 -6.26
CA GLN A 704 8.09 12.82 -5.25
C GLN A 704 8.88 11.51 -5.37
N TYR A 705 9.61 11.12 -4.33
CA TYR A 705 10.31 9.83 -4.29
C TYR A 705 9.31 8.65 -4.12
N PRO A 706 9.72 7.38 -4.35
CA PRO A 706 8.85 6.23 -4.17
C PRO A 706 8.49 6.01 -2.69
N ASP A 707 7.20 5.82 -2.37
CA ASP A 707 6.79 5.34 -1.04
C ASP A 707 7.24 3.89 -0.79
N TRP A 708 7.29 3.45 0.47
CA TRP A 708 7.83 2.13 0.84
C TRP A 708 7.22 0.95 0.05
N ASN A 709 5.94 1.01 -0.35
CA ASN A 709 5.31 -0.08 -1.10
C ASN A 709 5.87 -0.21 -2.53
N ALA A 710 6.57 0.80 -3.05
CA ALA A 710 7.28 0.73 -4.33
C ALA A 710 8.68 0.07 -4.23
N TRP A 711 9.20 -0.14 -3.02
CA TRP A 711 10.49 -0.80 -2.77
C TRP A 711 10.37 -2.32 -2.64
N LEU A 712 9.19 -2.81 -2.25
CA LEU A 712 8.89 -4.22 -2.10
C LEU A 712 8.96 -4.94 -3.47
N PRO A 713 9.38 -6.21 -3.52
CA PRO A 713 9.43 -6.97 -4.77
C PRO A 713 8.00 -7.29 -5.28
N PRO A 714 7.65 -7.02 -6.56
CA PRO A 714 6.31 -7.31 -7.09
C PRO A 714 5.94 -8.81 -7.07
N ILE A 715 6.96 -9.67 -7.16
CA ILE A 715 6.92 -11.11 -6.90
C ILE A 715 8.21 -11.43 -6.15
N HIS A 716 8.18 -12.25 -5.11
CA HIS A 716 9.42 -12.63 -4.43
C HIS A 716 10.22 -13.64 -5.30
N PRO A 717 11.56 -13.63 -5.32
CA PRO A 717 12.36 -14.58 -6.12
C PRO A 717 12.06 -16.07 -5.91
N LEU A 718 11.62 -16.51 -4.71
CA LEU A 718 11.10 -17.87 -4.44
C LEU A 718 9.90 -18.25 -5.33
N ASP A 719 9.11 -17.25 -5.72
CA ASP A 719 7.96 -17.39 -6.59
C ASP A 719 8.29 -17.12 -8.07
N VAL A 720 9.56 -16.89 -8.42
CA VAL A 720 10.00 -16.79 -9.82
C VAL A 720 10.81 -18.03 -10.21
N TRP A 721 11.83 -18.40 -9.41
CA TRP A 721 12.71 -19.54 -9.69
C TRP A 721 12.40 -20.72 -8.76
N PRO A 722 12.21 -21.95 -9.29
CA PRO A 722 11.60 -23.07 -8.56
C PRO A 722 12.49 -23.63 -7.44
N THR A 723 11.87 -24.26 -6.45
CA THR A 723 12.57 -24.90 -5.33
C THR A 723 13.05 -26.32 -5.68
N GLY A 724 14.35 -26.45 -5.95
CA GLY A 724 15.08 -27.73 -5.83
C GLY A 724 14.80 -28.83 -6.85
N ALA A 725 14.28 -28.52 -8.05
CA ALA A 725 13.77 -29.53 -8.99
C ALA A 725 14.39 -29.53 -10.42
N ASP A 726 15.36 -28.67 -10.74
CA ASP A 726 16.02 -28.64 -12.05
C ASP A 726 17.56 -28.77 -11.98
N ALA A 727 18.20 -28.94 -13.14
CA ALA A 727 19.64 -29.09 -13.27
C ALA A 727 20.42 -27.75 -13.28
N GLY A 728 19.74 -26.61 -13.23
CA GLY A 728 20.33 -25.27 -13.18
C GLY A 728 20.50 -24.76 -11.74
N GLY A 729 19.57 -25.08 -10.85
CA GLY A 729 19.58 -24.69 -9.44
C GLY A 729 18.58 -23.58 -9.08
N SER A 730 18.30 -23.41 -7.79
CA SER A 730 17.21 -22.57 -7.28
C SER A 730 17.68 -21.26 -6.66
N PHE A 731 16.76 -20.32 -6.45
CA PHE A 731 17.03 -19.14 -5.61
C PHE A 731 17.45 -19.50 -4.18
N GLU A 732 17.00 -20.66 -3.66
CA GLU A 732 17.34 -21.10 -2.29
C GLU A 732 18.72 -21.75 -2.13
N ASN A 733 19.21 -22.42 -3.18
CA ASN A 733 20.45 -23.21 -3.15
C ASN A 733 21.52 -22.67 -4.11
N GLY A 734 21.29 -21.49 -4.69
CA GLY A 734 22.03 -20.94 -5.81
C GLY A 734 21.80 -21.67 -7.15
N ALA A 735 22.10 -20.96 -8.23
CA ALA A 735 21.95 -21.44 -9.61
C ALA A 735 23.26 -21.32 -10.41
N ARG A 736 23.35 -22.07 -11.52
CA ARG A 736 24.44 -22.05 -12.51
C ARG A 736 23.85 -21.84 -13.90
N TRP A 737 24.02 -20.64 -14.45
CA TRP A 737 23.63 -20.31 -15.82
C TRP A 737 24.76 -20.64 -16.83
N ALA A 738 24.43 -20.66 -18.12
CA ALA A 738 25.20 -21.33 -19.18
C ALA A 738 26.69 -20.90 -19.37
N GLN A 739 27.12 -19.81 -18.73
CA GLN A 739 28.51 -19.30 -18.80
C GLN A 739 29.08 -18.93 -17.41
N GLY A 740 28.42 -19.33 -16.31
CA GLY A 740 28.67 -18.78 -14.97
C GLY A 740 29.14 -19.75 -13.88
N ASN A 741 29.82 -19.21 -12.87
CA ASN A 741 29.96 -19.84 -11.56
C ASN A 741 28.58 -19.99 -10.86
N ARG A 742 28.49 -20.78 -9.79
CA ARG A 742 27.29 -20.78 -8.92
C ARG A 742 27.09 -19.38 -8.36
N GLN A 743 25.90 -18.82 -8.55
CA GLN A 743 25.44 -17.58 -7.93
C GLN A 743 24.43 -17.94 -6.84
N ASP A 744 24.69 -17.54 -5.60
CA ASP A 744 23.85 -17.84 -4.43
C ASP A 744 23.59 -16.56 -3.63
N PRO A 745 22.73 -15.66 -4.14
CA PRO A 745 22.53 -14.34 -3.55
C PRO A 745 21.97 -14.42 -2.12
N ARG A 746 21.24 -15.49 -1.78
CA ARG A 746 20.78 -15.77 -0.41
C ARG A 746 21.96 -16.09 0.53
N ALA A 747 22.92 -16.90 0.11
CA ALA A 747 24.13 -17.16 0.89
C ALA A 747 25.06 -15.93 0.97
N GLY A 748 25.11 -15.10 -0.08
CA GLY A 748 25.78 -13.80 -0.05
C GLY A 748 25.18 -12.86 1.01
N ALA A 749 23.86 -12.71 0.99
CA ALA A 749 23.09 -11.92 1.95
C ALA A 749 23.29 -12.39 3.41
N ASN A 750 23.11 -13.68 3.67
CA ASN A 750 23.28 -14.25 5.01
C ASN A 750 24.72 -14.07 5.56
N ARG A 751 25.73 -14.04 4.68
CA ARG A 751 27.14 -13.82 5.07
C ARG A 751 27.40 -12.40 5.57
N ILE A 752 26.82 -11.40 4.91
CA ILE A 752 26.87 -9.99 5.35
C ILE A 752 26.23 -9.87 6.74
N GLU A 753 25.02 -10.38 6.91
CA GLU A 753 24.28 -10.29 8.18
C GLU A 753 25.03 -10.99 9.33
N THR A 754 25.57 -12.19 9.07
CA THR A 754 26.38 -12.93 10.05
C THR A 754 27.63 -12.15 10.45
N TRP A 755 28.32 -11.53 9.48
CA TRP A 755 29.49 -10.71 9.74
C TRP A 755 29.14 -9.45 10.56
N LEU A 756 28.07 -8.73 10.21
CA LEU A 756 27.64 -7.53 10.91
C LEU A 756 27.23 -7.81 12.37
N LYS A 757 26.56 -8.95 12.62
CA LYS A 757 26.26 -9.42 13.98
C LYS A 757 27.52 -9.72 14.79
N ALA A 758 28.54 -10.33 14.16
CA ALA A 758 29.78 -10.72 14.84
C ALA A 758 30.71 -9.55 15.18
N HIS A 759 30.63 -8.42 14.46
CA HIS A 759 31.50 -7.26 14.65
C HIS A 759 30.75 -6.02 15.17
N ALA A 760 29.52 -6.17 15.67
CA ALA A 760 28.73 -5.06 16.21
C ALA A 760 29.45 -4.36 17.38
N ASN A 761 29.31 -3.04 17.49
CA ASN A 761 30.05 -2.23 18.46
C ASN A 761 29.65 -2.56 19.92
N PRO A 762 30.58 -3.03 20.78
CA PRO A 762 30.26 -3.45 22.16
C PRO A 762 29.68 -2.35 23.05
N ASN A 763 29.81 -1.08 22.69
CA ASN A 763 29.27 0.05 23.46
C ASN A 763 27.79 0.36 23.15
N GLY A 764 27.17 -0.32 22.18
CA GLY A 764 25.78 -0.11 21.78
C GLY A 764 25.49 1.18 21.00
N GLN A 765 26.50 1.94 20.57
CA GLN A 765 26.32 3.14 19.76
C GLN A 765 25.89 2.77 18.34
N TYR A 766 24.60 2.94 18.05
CA TYR A 766 23.99 2.68 16.76
C TYR A 766 24.66 3.50 15.66
N GLY A 767 25.34 2.81 14.74
CA GLY A 767 26.05 3.46 13.64
C GLY A 767 27.38 4.11 14.03
N ASP A 768 28.12 3.57 15.01
CA ASP A 768 29.58 3.75 15.10
C ASP A 768 30.31 2.44 14.74
N TRP A 769 31.16 2.51 13.70
CA TRP A 769 32.00 1.42 13.22
C TRP A 769 33.49 1.79 13.22
N SER A 770 33.87 2.75 14.07
CA SER A 770 35.25 3.23 14.21
C SER A 770 36.24 2.16 14.69
N HIS A 771 35.76 1.14 15.42
CA HIS A 771 36.56 0.06 16.01
C HIS A 771 37.11 -0.96 15.00
N LEU A 772 36.53 -1.07 13.80
CA LEU A 772 36.94 -2.05 12.80
C LEU A 772 38.39 -1.83 12.35
N THR A 773 39.18 -2.90 12.29
CA THR A 773 40.55 -2.89 11.73
C THR A 773 40.57 -2.70 10.20
N PRO A 774 41.70 -2.29 9.60
CA PRO A 774 41.83 -2.18 8.14
C PRO A 774 41.48 -3.46 7.37
N ALA A 775 41.78 -4.64 7.92
CA ALA A 775 41.50 -5.92 7.28
C ALA A 775 40.00 -6.28 7.32
N GLU A 776 39.34 -6.04 8.45
CA GLU A 776 37.89 -6.21 8.63
C GLU A 776 37.11 -5.29 7.68
N ARG A 777 37.51 -4.01 7.55
CA ARG A 777 36.89 -3.06 6.61
C ARG A 777 37.00 -3.52 5.16
N ASN A 778 38.18 -4.00 4.75
CA ASN A 778 38.39 -4.57 3.43
C ASN A 778 37.57 -5.86 3.21
N GLN A 779 37.39 -6.70 4.24
CA GLN A 779 36.56 -7.90 4.17
C GLN A 779 35.08 -7.57 3.94
N ILE A 780 34.50 -6.67 4.76
CA ILE A 780 33.08 -6.31 4.63
C ILE A 780 32.81 -5.48 3.37
N GLN A 781 33.74 -4.63 2.94
CA GLN A 781 33.68 -3.97 1.61
C GLN A 781 33.60 -5.02 0.50
N GLY A 782 34.44 -6.05 0.54
CA GLY A 782 34.40 -7.17 -0.39
C GLY A 782 33.08 -7.95 -0.36
N TYR A 783 32.46 -8.14 0.81
CA TYR A 783 31.15 -8.79 0.91
C TYR A 783 30.01 -7.92 0.38
N PHE A 784 29.98 -6.62 0.72
CA PHE A 784 29.04 -5.65 0.14
C PHE A 784 29.16 -5.62 -1.39
N GLN A 785 30.39 -5.64 -1.92
CA GLN A 785 30.69 -5.72 -3.36
C GLN A 785 30.22 -7.03 -4.00
N LEU A 786 30.40 -8.18 -3.36
CA LEU A 786 29.99 -9.45 -3.94
C LEU A 786 28.47 -9.63 -3.98
N SER A 787 27.73 -9.24 -2.94
CA SER A 787 26.29 -9.59 -2.81
C SER A 787 25.41 -9.05 -3.94
N GLY A 788 25.56 -7.78 -4.33
CA GLY A 788 24.74 -7.23 -5.42
C GLY A 788 25.21 -7.66 -6.81
N TRP A 789 26.52 -7.92 -7.00
CA TRP A 789 27.01 -8.57 -8.23
C TRP A 789 26.51 -10.01 -8.35
N GLU A 790 26.43 -10.76 -7.25
CA GLU A 790 25.85 -12.11 -7.20
C GLU A 790 24.35 -12.09 -7.54
N ALA A 791 23.59 -11.11 -7.02
CA ALA A 791 22.19 -10.87 -7.40
C ALA A 791 22.02 -10.54 -8.90
N TYR A 792 22.94 -9.77 -9.49
CA TYR A 792 22.93 -9.41 -10.91
C TYR A 792 23.36 -10.55 -11.83
N ASN A 793 24.38 -11.31 -11.43
CA ASN A 793 24.85 -12.47 -12.17
C ASN A 793 23.81 -13.61 -12.13
N PHE A 794 23.02 -13.71 -11.05
CA PHE A 794 21.86 -14.58 -10.97
C PHE A 794 20.77 -14.21 -12.02
N LEU A 795 20.73 -12.97 -12.49
CA LEU A 795 19.89 -12.54 -13.62
C LEU A 795 20.57 -12.75 -15.00
N GLY A 796 21.86 -13.07 -15.06
CA GLY A 796 22.58 -13.41 -16.29
C GLY A 796 24.00 -12.86 -16.39
N GLY A 797 24.25 -11.68 -15.82
CA GLY A 797 25.58 -11.06 -15.71
C GLY A 797 26.20 -10.57 -17.03
N GLY A 798 26.08 -9.27 -17.32
CA GLY A 798 26.82 -8.62 -18.41
C GLY A 798 26.26 -7.25 -18.79
N ARG A 799 27.07 -6.19 -18.77
CA ARG A 799 26.62 -4.82 -19.03
C ARG A 799 26.45 -4.57 -20.53
N GLY A 800 25.23 -4.27 -21.00
CA GLY A 800 24.95 -3.74 -22.34
C GLY A 800 24.82 -4.78 -23.46
N ASN A 801 25.39 -5.98 -23.30
CA ASN A 801 25.13 -7.14 -24.18
C ASN A 801 24.16 -8.09 -23.48
N HIS A 802 22.87 -7.76 -23.49
CA HIS A 802 21.82 -8.54 -22.82
C HIS A 802 21.22 -9.67 -23.69
N ILE A 803 21.69 -9.80 -24.94
CA ILE A 803 21.43 -10.96 -25.80
C ILE A 803 22.77 -11.64 -26.09
N ALA A 804 22.90 -12.91 -25.71
CA ALA A 804 23.94 -13.78 -26.27
C ALA A 804 23.48 -14.28 -27.64
N ARG A 805 24.41 -14.40 -28.60
CA ARG A 805 24.14 -15.11 -29.87
C ARG A 805 23.94 -16.64 -29.68
N SER A 806 24.01 -17.13 -28.44
CA SER A 806 23.75 -18.52 -28.04
C SER A 806 23.56 -18.66 -26.52
N GLY A 807 22.33 -18.98 -26.05
CA GLY A 807 22.01 -19.38 -24.67
C GLY A 807 20.91 -18.56 -23.99
N GLU A 808 20.28 -19.12 -22.94
CA GLU A 808 19.34 -18.41 -22.05
C GLU A 808 20.05 -17.86 -20.80
N TYR A 809 19.71 -16.63 -20.41
CA TYR A 809 20.14 -15.97 -19.17
C TYR A 809 19.08 -16.01 -18.06
N GLY A 810 19.47 -15.87 -16.79
CA GLY A 810 18.58 -16.01 -15.62
C GLY A 810 17.33 -15.12 -15.62
N ALA A 811 17.40 -13.91 -16.18
CA ALA A 811 16.25 -13.02 -16.37
C ALA A 811 15.29 -13.50 -17.47
N GLN A 812 15.82 -14.06 -18.57
CA GLN A 812 15.02 -14.68 -19.62
C GLN A 812 14.36 -15.97 -19.11
N VAL A 813 15.09 -16.77 -18.30
CA VAL A 813 14.54 -17.94 -17.60
C VAL A 813 13.42 -17.51 -16.64
N GLY A 814 13.64 -16.47 -15.82
CA GLY A 814 12.62 -15.92 -14.92
C GLY A 814 11.38 -15.43 -15.67
N ALA A 815 11.57 -14.68 -16.77
CA ALA A 815 10.47 -14.24 -17.62
C ALA A 815 9.72 -15.40 -18.28
N ARG A 816 10.43 -16.43 -18.76
CA ARG A 816 9.83 -17.66 -19.32
C ARG A 816 9.03 -18.42 -18.26
N LEU A 817 9.51 -18.48 -17.02
CA LEU A 817 8.80 -19.11 -15.88
C LEU A 817 7.58 -18.30 -15.42
N LEU A 818 7.61 -16.96 -15.53
CA LEU A 818 6.43 -16.11 -15.31
C LEU A 818 5.41 -16.25 -16.46
N ALA A 819 5.87 -16.21 -17.71
CA ALA A 819 5.03 -16.38 -18.89
C ALA A 819 4.36 -17.77 -18.93
N GLN A 820 5.02 -18.82 -18.43
CA GLN A 820 4.45 -20.16 -18.26
C GLN A 820 3.29 -20.23 -17.23
N ARG A 821 3.05 -19.17 -16.44
CA ARG A 821 1.87 -19.05 -15.55
C ARG A 821 0.73 -18.25 -16.16
N ALA A 822 0.98 -17.53 -17.25
CA ALA A 822 -0.09 -17.00 -18.08
C ALA A 822 -0.57 -18.11 -19.04
N SER A 823 -1.88 -18.40 -19.04
CA SER A 823 -2.49 -19.20 -20.10
C SER A 823 -3.05 -18.29 -21.19
N SER A 824 -2.95 -18.70 -22.45
CA SER A 824 -3.59 -18.04 -23.59
C SER A 824 -5.13 -18.01 -23.50
N SER A 825 -5.72 -18.77 -22.57
CA SER A 825 -7.15 -18.73 -22.24
C SER A 825 -7.52 -17.86 -21.03
N THR A 826 -6.54 -17.33 -20.28
CA THR A 826 -6.79 -16.64 -18.99
C THR A 826 -5.88 -15.45 -18.69
N THR A 827 -5.20 -14.85 -19.67
CA THR A 827 -4.60 -13.51 -19.45
C THR A 827 -5.66 -12.54 -18.96
N ALA A 828 -5.33 -11.76 -17.93
CA ALA A 828 -6.11 -10.60 -17.51
C ALA A 828 -6.47 -9.69 -18.70
N SER A 829 -7.52 -8.88 -18.55
CA SER A 829 -8.16 -8.12 -19.64
C SER A 829 -7.35 -6.94 -20.25
N GLU A 830 -6.02 -6.98 -20.13
CA GLU A 830 -5.04 -6.08 -20.76
C GLU A 830 -3.89 -6.87 -21.44
N PRO A 831 -4.14 -7.90 -22.29
CA PRO A 831 -3.08 -8.76 -22.84
C PRO A 831 -2.05 -7.99 -23.68
N SER A 832 -2.42 -6.83 -24.25
CA SER A 832 -1.52 -5.93 -24.97
C SER A 832 -0.47 -5.24 -24.10
N ALA A 833 -0.58 -5.30 -22.76
CA ALA A 833 0.43 -4.82 -21.82
C ALA A 833 1.52 -5.87 -21.53
N PHE A 834 1.35 -7.12 -21.97
CA PHE A 834 2.24 -8.25 -21.65
C PHE A 834 3.08 -8.69 -22.85
N THR A 835 3.99 -7.81 -23.27
CA THR A 835 5.11 -8.19 -24.13
C THR A 835 6.12 -9.05 -23.36
N THR A 836 7.02 -9.73 -24.07
CA THR A 836 8.18 -10.42 -23.47
C THR A 836 9.00 -9.47 -22.58
N ASN A 837 9.12 -8.21 -22.99
CA ASN A 837 9.82 -7.13 -22.28
C ASN A 837 9.23 -6.96 -20.87
N ALA A 838 7.89 -6.85 -20.76
CA ALA A 838 7.20 -6.67 -19.48
C ALA A 838 7.41 -7.83 -18.48
N PHE A 839 7.52 -9.07 -18.97
CA PHE A 839 7.87 -10.23 -18.14
C PHE A 839 9.33 -10.17 -17.64
N ILE A 840 10.26 -9.68 -18.46
CA ILE A 840 11.68 -9.52 -18.11
C ILE A 840 11.86 -8.38 -17.11
N GLU A 841 11.25 -7.23 -17.35
CA GLU A 841 11.20 -6.10 -16.39
C GLU A 841 10.67 -6.57 -15.03
N ARG A 842 9.52 -7.28 -15.00
CA ARG A 842 8.91 -7.82 -13.78
C ARG A 842 9.80 -8.84 -13.07
N ALA A 843 10.50 -9.72 -13.79
CA ALA A 843 11.45 -10.69 -13.21
C ALA A 843 12.71 -10.01 -12.64
N VAL A 844 13.25 -9.01 -13.31
CA VAL A 844 14.44 -8.27 -12.84
C VAL A 844 14.09 -7.37 -11.64
N MET A 845 12.99 -6.61 -11.69
CA MET A 845 12.52 -5.81 -10.56
C MET A 845 12.36 -6.66 -9.30
N SER A 846 11.73 -7.82 -9.42
CA SER A 846 11.55 -8.79 -8.33
C SER A 846 12.86 -9.14 -7.61
N MET A 847 13.95 -9.31 -8.35
CA MET A 847 15.26 -9.64 -7.81
C MET A 847 16.02 -8.39 -7.29
N LEU A 848 15.98 -7.27 -8.01
CA LEU A 848 16.65 -6.03 -7.59
C LEU A 848 15.99 -5.42 -6.36
N HIS A 849 14.66 -5.43 -6.26
CA HIS A 849 13.91 -4.97 -5.10
C HIS A 849 14.19 -5.84 -3.88
N TRP A 850 14.22 -7.17 -4.02
CA TRP A 850 14.63 -8.06 -2.94
C TRP A 850 16.03 -7.71 -2.40
N ASN A 851 17.01 -7.48 -3.28
CA ASN A 851 18.37 -7.08 -2.87
C ASN A 851 18.38 -5.70 -2.18
N VAL A 852 17.58 -4.74 -2.67
CA VAL A 852 17.43 -3.40 -2.06
C VAL A 852 16.76 -3.46 -0.68
N ILE A 853 15.77 -4.33 -0.49
CA ILE A 853 15.15 -4.55 0.84
C ILE A 853 16.16 -5.14 1.81
N LYS A 854 17.01 -6.08 1.39
CA LYS A 854 18.09 -6.61 2.26
C LYS A 854 19.17 -5.56 2.55
N GLN A 855 19.52 -4.71 1.59
CA GLN A 855 20.37 -3.54 1.81
C GLN A 855 19.77 -2.56 2.83
N TRP A 856 18.49 -2.20 2.69
CA TRP A 856 17.76 -1.37 3.67
C TRP A 856 17.76 -2.03 5.06
N GLU A 857 17.46 -3.32 5.14
CA GLU A 857 17.41 -4.08 6.39
C GLU A 857 18.77 -4.09 7.09
N TRP A 858 19.89 -4.28 6.39
CA TRP A 858 21.21 -4.17 7.01
C TRP A 858 21.54 -2.72 7.43
N ALA A 859 21.29 -1.75 6.54
CA ALA A 859 21.54 -0.34 6.81
C ALA A 859 20.81 0.14 8.08
N HIS A 860 19.54 -0.22 8.21
CA HIS A 860 18.64 0.21 9.27
C HIS A 860 18.64 -0.70 10.52
N THR A 861 19.27 -1.88 10.46
CA THR A 861 19.52 -2.71 11.64
C THR A 861 20.86 -2.39 12.29
N TYR A 862 21.88 -2.07 11.49
CA TYR A 862 23.26 -1.95 11.93
C TYR A 862 23.81 -0.51 11.86
N GLY A 863 22.96 0.48 11.56
CA GLY A 863 23.33 1.91 11.54
C GLY A 863 24.35 2.27 10.46
N LEU A 864 24.38 1.52 9.36
CA LEU A 864 25.38 1.69 8.29
C LEU A 864 25.19 2.98 7.49
N GLU A 865 24.06 3.65 7.70
CA GLU A 865 23.65 4.91 7.06
C GLU A 865 24.42 6.15 7.57
N GLY A 866 25.27 5.96 8.59
CA GLY A 866 26.21 6.97 9.09
C GLY A 866 27.44 7.15 8.20
N ASN A 867 28.63 7.22 8.83
CA ASN A 867 29.86 7.63 8.15
C ASN A 867 30.37 6.56 7.16
N GLN A 868 30.14 6.80 5.86
CA GLN A 868 30.51 5.89 4.77
C GLN A 868 31.99 5.47 4.78
N LYS A 869 32.88 6.31 5.33
CA LYS A 869 34.34 6.13 5.37
C LYS A 869 34.81 4.90 6.17
N TRP A 870 33.93 4.30 6.98
CA TRP A 870 34.22 3.02 7.64
C TRP A 870 34.20 1.83 6.68
N PHE A 871 33.31 1.86 5.68
CA PHE A 871 33.02 0.72 4.80
C PHE A 871 33.44 0.94 3.34
N ILE A 872 33.57 2.20 2.91
CA ILE A 872 34.04 2.59 1.59
C ILE A 872 35.42 3.21 1.75
N GLY A 873 36.40 2.74 0.99
CA GLY A 873 37.78 3.19 1.08
C GLY A 873 38.74 2.41 0.20
N ASP A 874 40.03 2.76 0.29
CA ASP A 874 41.15 2.02 -0.28
C ASP A 874 41.80 1.14 0.79
N TYR A 875 42.13 -0.11 0.45
CA TYR A 875 43.03 -0.95 1.23
C TYR A 875 44.36 -1.14 0.50
N THR A 876 45.48 -0.78 1.14
CA THR A 876 46.82 -0.99 0.60
C THR A 876 47.41 -2.25 1.24
N SER A 877 47.49 -3.35 0.48
CA SER A 877 47.98 -4.65 0.97
C SER A 877 49.43 -4.60 1.49
N ALA A 878 50.30 -3.80 0.85
CA ALA A 878 51.72 -3.70 1.21
C ALA A 878 51.98 -3.00 2.56
N THR A 879 51.08 -2.11 3.00
CA THR A 879 51.17 -1.35 4.26
C THR A 879 50.05 -1.72 5.25
N GLN A 880 49.16 -2.65 4.86
CA GLN A 880 47.94 -3.05 5.56
C GLN A 880 47.02 -1.89 6.00
N SER A 881 47.13 -0.73 5.35
CA SER A 881 46.45 0.52 5.75
C SER A 881 45.14 0.74 5.00
N TRP A 882 44.13 1.31 5.69
CA TRP A 882 42.84 1.69 5.12
C TRP A 882 42.69 3.22 4.99
N LYS A 883 42.29 3.72 3.82
CA LYS A 883 41.92 5.12 3.59
C LYS A 883 40.43 5.22 3.26
N GLY A 884 39.62 5.64 4.23
CA GLY A 884 38.17 5.79 4.05
C GLY A 884 37.80 6.91 3.06
N ARG A 885 36.79 6.67 2.22
CA ARG A 885 36.18 7.60 1.26
C ARG A 885 34.65 7.68 1.50
N GLY A 886 34.00 8.76 1.07
CA GLY A 886 32.55 8.94 1.23
C GLY A 886 32.13 10.14 2.08
N GLU A 887 30.82 10.34 2.20
CA GLU A 887 30.22 11.40 3.01
C GLU A 887 29.90 10.94 4.45
N ALA A 888 29.47 11.89 5.29
CA ALA A 888 29.11 11.62 6.68
C ALA A 888 27.79 10.82 6.85
N ARG A 889 26.97 10.73 5.79
CA ARG A 889 25.78 9.90 5.70
C ARG A 889 25.64 9.31 4.30
N GLY A 890 24.97 8.16 4.23
CA GLY A 890 24.66 7.44 2.99
C GLY A 890 24.89 5.94 3.15
N TRP A 891 24.44 5.16 2.17
CA TRP A 891 24.58 3.70 2.21
C TRP A 891 26.02 3.26 1.88
N PRO A 892 26.52 2.14 2.46
CA PRO A 892 27.84 1.61 2.13
C PRO A 892 27.83 0.73 0.85
N PHE A 893 26.64 0.36 0.36
CA PHE A 893 26.49 -0.63 -0.70
C PHE A 893 26.81 -0.04 -2.08
N ASN A 894 28.02 -0.34 -2.54
CA ASN A 894 28.54 -0.02 -3.86
C ASN A 894 28.27 -1.16 -4.84
N THR A 895 26.99 -1.53 -5.05
CA THR A 895 26.61 -2.66 -5.89
C THR A 895 25.29 -2.51 -6.66
N VAL A 896 25.12 -3.41 -7.64
CA VAL A 896 23.90 -3.56 -8.43
C VAL A 896 22.68 -3.68 -7.53
N SER A 897 21.74 -2.78 -7.78
CA SER A 897 20.49 -2.53 -7.06
C SER A 897 19.56 -1.82 -8.06
N VAL A 898 18.31 -1.52 -7.67
CA VAL A 898 17.40 -0.71 -8.51
C VAL A 898 17.97 0.69 -8.82
N PHE A 899 18.90 1.19 -8.00
CA PHE A 899 19.60 2.45 -8.21
C PHE A 899 20.70 2.39 -9.27
N PHE A 900 21.25 1.19 -9.53
CA PHE A 900 22.28 0.94 -10.55
C PHE A 900 21.66 0.53 -11.90
N LEU A 901 20.48 -0.11 -11.88
CA LEU A 901 19.69 -0.41 -13.06
C LEU A 901 18.24 0.05 -12.83
N ALA A 902 17.95 1.26 -13.31
CA ALA A 902 16.61 1.81 -13.26
C ALA A 902 15.61 0.93 -14.04
N PRO A 903 14.32 0.93 -13.64
CA PRO A 903 13.24 0.11 -14.18
C PRO A 903 13.24 -0.26 -15.68
N HIS A 904 13.58 0.67 -16.58
CA HIS A 904 13.51 0.48 -18.04
C HIS A 904 14.81 -0.08 -18.69
N MET A 905 15.94 -0.14 -17.97
CA MET A 905 17.27 -0.29 -18.58
C MET A 905 17.62 -1.71 -19.07
N LEU A 906 16.63 -2.60 -19.19
CA LEU A 906 16.79 -4.02 -18.87
C LEU A 906 16.47 -4.99 -20.02
N TYR A 907 16.14 -4.52 -21.23
CA TYR A 907 15.83 -5.41 -22.34
C TYR A 907 16.27 -4.95 -23.73
N GLN A 908 16.36 -5.94 -24.62
CA GLN A 908 16.62 -5.90 -26.06
C GLN A 908 16.10 -7.25 -26.62
N ALA A 909 15.33 -7.38 -27.70
CA ALA A 909 14.93 -6.42 -28.73
C ALA A 909 13.41 -6.44 -28.99
N ASP A 910 12.82 -5.27 -29.21
CA ASP A 910 11.89 -5.10 -30.33
C ASP A 910 12.72 -4.65 -31.55
N GLU A 911 12.43 -5.21 -32.72
CA GLU A 911 13.02 -4.79 -34.00
C GLU A 911 12.02 -3.93 -34.79
N THR A 912 12.52 -2.90 -35.47
CA THR A 912 11.76 -2.24 -36.54
C THR A 912 11.42 -3.24 -37.65
N ALA A 913 10.50 -2.88 -38.53
CA ALA A 913 10.27 -3.62 -39.78
C ALA A 913 11.49 -3.67 -40.74
N SER A 914 12.62 -3.05 -40.37
CA SER A 914 13.91 -3.09 -41.06
C SER A 914 15.01 -3.86 -40.29
N GLY A 915 14.65 -4.60 -39.23
CA GLY A 915 15.60 -5.37 -38.41
C GLY A 915 16.53 -4.50 -37.54
N GLN A 916 16.22 -3.21 -37.36
CA GLN A 916 16.96 -2.36 -36.44
C GLN A 916 16.39 -2.51 -35.04
N VAL A 917 17.24 -2.91 -34.11
CA VAL A 917 16.84 -3.08 -32.71
C VAL A 917 16.59 -1.72 -32.05
N THR A 918 15.39 -1.52 -31.52
CA THR A 918 15.06 -0.32 -30.74
C THR A 918 15.32 -0.54 -29.26
N ARG A 919 16.03 0.40 -28.61
CA ARG A 919 16.10 0.50 -27.15
C ARG A 919 14.97 1.39 -26.67
N GLU A 920 14.01 0.81 -25.95
CA GLU A 920 12.99 1.58 -25.23
C GLU A 920 13.63 2.25 -24.00
N TRP A 921 13.16 3.47 -23.66
CA TRP A 921 13.61 4.24 -22.49
C TRP A 921 12.51 4.39 -21.43
N TYR A 922 11.41 3.68 -21.62
CA TYR A 922 10.21 3.63 -20.81
C TYR A 922 9.90 2.18 -20.47
N LEU A 923 9.03 1.94 -19.50
CA LEU A 923 8.56 0.60 -19.15
C LEU A 923 7.58 0.05 -20.20
N ALA A 924 7.73 -1.21 -20.58
CA ALA A 924 7.00 -1.78 -21.72
C ALA A 924 5.47 -1.71 -21.58
N TRP A 925 4.94 -1.89 -20.37
CA TRP A 925 3.50 -1.75 -20.08
C TRP A 925 3.01 -0.29 -20.00
N GLU A 926 3.89 0.70 -20.23
CA GLU A 926 3.64 2.13 -20.04
C GLU A 926 3.90 2.96 -21.31
N ARG A 927 4.06 2.31 -22.47
CA ARG A 927 4.28 2.95 -23.78
C ARG A 927 3.26 4.04 -24.15
N ALA A 928 2.04 3.99 -23.58
CA ALA A 928 0.99 5.00 -23.76
C ALA A 928 1.10 6.20 -22.78
N ASN A 929 1.98 6.15 -21.77
CA ASN A 929 2.20 7.21 -20.78
C ASN A 929 3.71 7.44 -20.55
N LEU A 930 4.37 7.94 -21.60
CA LEU A 930 5.81 8.22 -21.59
C LEU A 930 6.22 9.18 -20.46
N ALA A 931 5.44 10.23 -20.19
CA ALA A 931 5.73 11.18 -19.12
C ALA A 931 5.76 10.52 -17.74
N GLY A 932 4.74 9.71 -17.40
CA GLY A 932 4.71 8.95 -16.15
C GLY A 932 5.85 7.94 -16.03
N SER A 933 6.22 7.28 -17.13
CA SER A 933 7.29 6.27 -17.15
C SER A 933 8.70 6.87 -17.04
N TYR A 934 8.96 7.97 -17.75
CA TYR A 934 10.21 8.72 -17.61
C TYR A 934 10.34 9.35 -16.21
N TYR A 935 9.24 9.84 -15.62
CA TYR A 935 9.22 10.29 -14.22
C TYR A 935 9.60 9.14 -13.26
N ARG A 936 8.90 7.99 -13.34
CA ARG A 936 9.21 6.79 -12.54
C ARG A 936 10.63 6.28 -12.72
N THR A 937 11.22 6.45 -13.89
CA THR A 937 12.64 6.15 -14.11
C THR A 937 13.56 7.16 -13.41
N ASN A 938 13.28 8.45 -13.60
CA ASN A 938 14.09 9.54 -13.06
C ASN A 938 14.16 9.50 -11.52
N ILE A 939 13.06 9.19 -10.83
CA ILE A 939 13.05 9.15 -9.35
C ILE A 939 14.04 8.15 -8.75
N TRP A 940 14.27 6.99 -9.38
CA TRP A 940 15.23 5.99 -8.88
C TRP A 940 16.69 6.44 -9.05
N TYR A 941 17.03 7.07 -10.19
CA TYR A 941 18.35 7.66 -10.38
C TYR A 941 18.57 8.87 -9.47
N GLN A 942 17.58 9.76 -9.34
CA GLN A 942 17.66 10.91 -8.43
C GLN A 942 17.80 10.46 -6.96
N MET A 943 17.24 9.30 -6.59
CA MET A 943 17.47 8.65 -5.30
C MET A 943 18.91 8.13 -5.12
N GLN A 944 19.56 7.61 -6.17
CA GLN A 944 20.97 7.18 -6.12
C GLN A 944 21.87 8.32 -5.65
N VAL A 945 21.59 9.56 -6.09
CA VAL A 945 22.29 10.79 -5.67
C VAL A 945 22.15 11.06 -4.17
N THR A 946 21.00 10.72 -3.58
CA THR A 946 20.66 11.02 -2.19
C THR A 946 21.14 9.91 -1.24
N LEU A 947 21.10 8.64 -1.66
CA LEU A 947 21.56 7.48 -0.88
C LEU A 947 23.05 7.17 -1.01
N ASN A 948 23.65 7.30 -2.19
CA ASN A 948 25.07 7.03 -2.46
C ASN A 948 25.87 8.31 -2.82
N PRO A 949 25.73 9.43 -2.08
CA PRO A 949 26.17 10.77 -2.49
C PRO A 949 27.69 10.96 -2.63
N GLY A 950 28.53 10.10 -2.03
CA GLY A 950 29.99 10.24 -2.00
C GLY A 950 30.81 8.96 -2.24
N ALA A 951 30.19 7.83 -2.58
CA ALA A 951 30.78 6.49 -2.45
C ALA A 951 31.79 6.08 -3.56
N GLN A 952 33.01 6.61 -3.58
CA GLN A 952 33.95 6.47 -4.70
C GLN A 952 34.65 5.09 -4.79
N GLY A 953 34.09 4.13 -5.54
CA GLY A 953 34.69 2.81 -5.80
C GLY A 953 34.98 2.54 -7.29
N ASP A 954 36.13 1.91 -7.58
CA ASP A 954 36.78 1.82 -8.90
C ASP A 954 35.92 1.33 -10.09
N TRP A 955 34.82 0.61 -9.84
CA TRP A 955 33.94 0.07 -10.90
C TRP A 955 32.43 0.29 -10.69
N VAL A 956 31.98 0.60 -9.47
CA VAL A 956 30.59 0.27 -9.05
C VAL A 956 29.85 1.40 -8.33
N ASN A 957 30.48 2.56 -8.10
CA ASN A 957 29.77 3.79 -7.74
C ASN A 957 30.42 5.04 -8.34
N PHE A 958 31.25 4.89 -9.37
CA PHE A 958 31.29 5.94 -10.38
C PHE A 958 29.90 6.03 -11.00
N SER A 959 29.28 7.19 -10.96
CA SER A 959 27.95 7.45 -11.49
C SER A 959 28.00 7.56 -13.02
N VAL A 960 28.32 6.43 -13.66
CA VAL A 960 28.20 6.21 -15.11
C VAL A 960 26.75 6.34 -15.60
N ASP A 961 25.81 6.50 -14.66
CA ASP A 961 24.39 6.70 -14.84
C ASP A 961 23.93 8.14 -14.49
N TRP A 962 24.83 9.04 -14.07
CA TRP A 962 24.61 10.50 -14.20
C TRP A 962 24.17 10.88 -15.63
N PRO A 963 24.79 10.37 -16.71
CA PRO A 963 24.33 10.62 -18.08
C PRO A 963 22.89 10.20 -18.31
N TYR A 964 22.43 9.12 -17.66
CA TYR A 964 21.03 8.70 -17.71
C TYR A 964 20.15 9.62 -16.88
N LEU A 965 20.50 9.99 -15.64
CA LEU A 965 19.71 10.97 -14.86
C LEU A 965 19.56 12.29 -15.61
N THR A 966 20.68 12.88 -16.09
CA THR A 966 20.65 14.11 -16.88
C THR A 966 19.88 13.94 -18.19
N GLY A 967 20.03 12.79 -18.85
CA GLY A 967 19.29 12.45 -20.06
C GLY A 967 17.79 12.29 -19.79
N PHE A 968 17.39 11.75 -18.64
CA PHE A 968 15.99 11.59 -18.26
C PHE A 968 15.34 12.89 -17.80
N ASP A 969 16.08 13.81 -17.19
CA ASP A 969 15.56 15.18 -16.99
C ASP A 969 15.34 15.90 -18.33
N GLU A 970 16.25 15.75 -19.31
CA GLU A 970 16.14 16.34 -20.65
C GLU A 970 15.03 15.68 -21.51
N ILE A 971 14.91 14.35 -21.46
CA ILE A 971 13.84 13.56 -22.10
C ILE A 971 12.48 13.88 -21.47
N LEU A 972 12.39 13.96 -20.14
CA LEU A 972 11.14 14.31 -19.47
C LEU A 972 10.73 15.76 -19.77
N ALA A 973 11.67 16.71 -19.74
CA ALA A 973 11.41 18.11 -20.09
C ALA A 973 10.87 18.27 -21.52
N SER A 974 11.46 17.54 -22.48
CA SER A 974 11.00 17.54 -23.87
C SER A 974 9.68 16.78 -24.08
N THR A 975 9.42 15.74 -23.28
CA THR A 975 8.16 14.95 -23.34
C THR A 975 6.97 15.70 -22.75
N VAL A 976 7.12 16.43 -21.65
CA VAL A 976 6.05 17.31 -21.13
C VAL A 976 5.92 18.59 -21.96
N GLY A 977 7.01 19.07 -22.55
CA GLY A 977 7.06 20.23 -23.42
C GLY A 977 6.75 21.55 -22.70
N THR A 978 6.41 22.59 -23.47
CA THR A 978 6.17 23.95 -22.95
C THR A 978 4.87 24.57 -23.51
N SER A 979 3.89 23.74 -23.86
CA SER A 979 2.67 24.15 -24.58
C SER A 979 1.67 24.96 -23.74
N THR A 980 1.73 24.85 -22.41
CA THR A 980 0.98 25.68 -21.46
C THR A 980 1.87 26.03 -20.26
N PRO A 981 1.51 27.03 -19.42
CA PRO A 981 2.32 27.41 -18.26
C PRO A 981 2.65 26.23 -17.31
N ALA A 982 1.72 25.29 -17.14
CA ALA A 982 1.92 24.08 -16.34
C ALA A 982 3.02 23.16 -16.92
N HIS A 983 2.99 22.93 -18.24
CA HIS A 983 4.01 22.13 -18.92
C HIS A 983 5.38 22.84 -18.88
N ALA A 984 5.40 24.16 -19.15
CA ALA A 984 6.60 24.98 -19.07
C ALA A 984 7.23 24.96 -17.67
N ASN A 985 6.42 25.07 -16.61
CA ASN A 985 6.88 24.92 -15.23
C ASN A 985 7.47 23.51 -15.00
N ALA A 986 6.80 22.44 -15.42
CA ALA A 986 7.30 21.08 -15.23
C ALA A 986 8.61 20.79 -15.99
N ALA A 987 8.75 21.30 -17.22
CA ALA A 987 10.01 21.25 -17.95
C ALA A 987 11.11 22.04 -17.22
N LEU A 988 10.79 23.21 -16.67
CA LEU A 988 11.74 24.04 -15.92
C LEU A 988 12.17 23.39 -14.60
N LEU A 989 11.26 22.71 -13.88
CA LEU A 989 11.58 21.88 -12.71
C LEU A 989 12.54 20.74 -13.06
N SER A 990 12.35 20.11 -14.22
CA SER A 990 13.29 19.12 -14.78
C SER A 990 14.68 19.73 -15.03
N ASN A 991 14.71 20.92 -15.64
CA ASN A 991 15.95 21.64 -15.91
C ASN A 991 16.69 22.06 -14.63
N ILE A 992 15.99 22.26 -13.51
CA ILE A 992 16.58 22.53 -12.19
C ILE A 992 17.21 21.27 -11.58
N ARG A 993 16.58 20.10 -11.69
CA ARG A 993 17.20 18.82 -11.29
C ARG A 993 18.41 18.49 -12.13
N LEU A 994 18.35 18.72 -13.44
CA LEU A 994 19.48 18.64 -14.36
C LEU A 994 20.65 19.55 -13.94
N LEU A 995 20.38 20.75 -13.42
CA LEU A 995 21.41 21.63 -12.86
C LEU A 995 21.96 21.06 -11.53
N GLN A 996 21.10 20.62 -10.60
CA GLN A 996 21.51 20.00 -9.33
C GLN A 996 22.42 18.79 -9.56
N ALA A 997 22.04 17.90 -10.48
CA ALA A 997 22.79 16.73 -10.89
C ALA A 997 24.20 17.08 -11.37
N ARG A 998 24.33 18.12 -12.22
CA ARG A 998 25.63 18.58 -12.72
C ARG A 998 26.45 19.28 -11.62
N ILE A 999 25.84 20.08 -10.74
CA ILE A 999 26.55 20.70 -9.60
C ILE A 999 27.13 19.62 -8.67
N LYS A 1000 26.31 18.65 -8.27
CA LYS A 1000 26.74 17.52 -7.46
C LYS A 1000 27.81 16.69 -8.17
N GLY A 1001 27.65 16.49 -9.48
CA GLY A 1001 28.61 15.85 -10.37
C GLY A 1001 29.99 16.51 -10.32
N ALA A 1002 30.10 17.84 -10.24
CA ALA A 1002 31.39 18.53 -10.10
C ALA A 1002 32.04 18.33 -8.73
N GLN A 1003 31.26 18.43 -7.66
CA GLN A 1003 31.79 18.36 -6.29
C GLN A 1003 32.26 16.95 -5.90
N TYR A 1004 31.68 15.92 -6.52
CA TYR A 1004 32.12 14.53 -6.39
C TYR A 1004 33.57 14.29 -6.92
N VAL A 1005 34.09 15.19 -7.77
CA VAL A 1005 35.37 15.02 -8.51
C VAL A 1005 36.60 15.38 -7.66
N ASN A 1006 36.38 15.95 -6.47
CA ASN A 1006 37.40 16.54 -5.60
C ASN A 1006 38.26 15.52 -4.80
N ASN A 1007 38.63 14.38 -5.40
CA ASN A 1007 39.16 13.20 -4.69
C ASN A 1007 40.46 12.60 -5.28
N ASP A 1008 41.27 13.42 -5.93
CA ASP A 1008 42.64 13.12 -6.41
C ASP A 1008 42.82 11.88 -7.32
N ILE A 1009 41.73 11.45 -7.94
CA ILE A 1009 41.76 10.45 -9.01
C ILE A 1009 42.45 11.10 -10.23
N PRO A 1010 43.52 10.51 -10.79
CA PRO A 1010 44.19 11.06 -11.97
C PRO A 1010 43.29 10.97 -13.21
N LEU A 1011 43.52 11.85 -14.20
CA LEU A 1011 42.79 11.80 -15.49
C LEU A 1011 43.14 10.58 -16.33
N TYR A 1012 44.33 10.01 -16.13
CA TYR A 1012 44.86 8.84 -16.81
C TYR A 1012 45.87 8.12 -15.90
N VAL A 1013 45.91 6.79 -15.94
CA VAL A 1013 46.90 5.97 -15.22
C VAL A 1013 47.75 5.19 -16.23
N ALA A 1014 49.01 5.58 -16.42
CA ALA A 1014 49.89 4.99 -17.44
C ALA A 1014 50.35 3.54 -17.17
N SER A 1015 50.16 3.03 -15.94
CA SER A 1015 50.41 1.63 -15.56
C SER A 1015 49.17 0.72 -15.67
N ASP A 1016 48.00 1.29 -15.98
CA ASP A 1016 46.70 0.60 -16.01
C ASP A 1016 46.19 0.56 -17.47
N THR A 1017 47.00 -0.06 -18.33
CA THR A 1017 46.93 0.06 -19.80
C THR A 1017 46.47 -1.21 -20.52
N GLY A 1018 46.21 -2.30 -19.78
CA GLY A 1018 45.84 -3.59 -20.37
C GLY A 1018 44.46 -3.64 -21.04
N ASN A 1019 43.59 -2.66 -20.77
CA ASN A 1019 42.31 -2.41 -21.44
C ASN A 1019 41.82 -1.02 -21.03
N LEU A 1020 41.23 -0.21 -21.92
CA LEU A 1020 40.77 1.12 -21.55
C LEU A 1020 39.64 1.10 -20.50
N ILE A 1021 38.84 0.03 -20.43
CA ILE A 1021 37.77 -0.15 -19.44
C ILE A 1021 38.32 -0.17 -18.02
N ASN A 1022 39.52 -0.69 -17.79
CA ASN A 1022 40.08 -0.81 -16.44
C ASN A 1022 40.61 0.51 -15.89
N ASN A 1023 41.07 1.42 -16.77
CA ASN A 1023 41.80 2.62 -16.39
C ASN A 1023 41.00 3.52 -15.44
N ARG A 1024 41.46 3.71 -14.20
CA ARG A 1024 40.78 4.57 -13.20
C ARG A 1024 40.44 5.98 -13.69
N GLY A 1025 41.21 6.54 -14.63
CA GLY A 1025 40.94 7.85 -15.22
C GLY A 1025 39.66 7.91 -16.06
N ARG A 1026 39.33 6.81 -16.76
CA ARG A 1026 38.14 6.67 -17.62
C ARG A 1026 36.83 6.89 -16.87
N PHE A 1027 36.74 6.44 -15.62
CA PHE A 1027 35.53 6.59 -14.81
C PHE A 1027 35.63 7.72 -13.77
N GLY A 1028 36.85 8.14 -13.43
CA GLY A 1028 37.15 9.22 -12.49
C GLY A 1028 37.03 10.64 -13.06
N ARG A 1029 38.02 11.50 -12.77
CA ARG A 1029 37.94 12.96 -13.03
C ARG A 1029 37.60 13.31 -14.48
N ALA A 1030 38.02 12.49 -15.46
CA ALA A 1030 37.80 12.80 -16.87
C ALA A 1030 36.36 12.57 -17.36
N GLN A 1031 35.67 11.53 -16.86
CA GLN A 1031 34.27 11.29 -17.23
C GLN A 1031 33.38 12.42 -16.73
N ALA A 1032 33.62 12.92 -15.52
CA ALA A 1032 32.88 14.07 -15.02
C ALA A 1032 33.11 15.31 -15.89
N MET A 1033 34.36 15.60 -16.30
CA MET A 1033 34.67 16.74 -17.17
C MET A 1033 33.83 16.77 -18.46
N LYS A 1034 33.57 15.61 -19.09
CA LYS A 1034 32.68 15.47 -20.26
C LYS A 1034 31.30 16.10 -20.04
N HIS A 1035 30.75 15.97 -18.84
CA HIS A 1035 29.42 16.48 -18.47
C HIS A 1035 29.47 17.91 -17.90
N LEU A 1036 30.60 18.30 -17.33
CA LEU A 1036 30.79 19.57 -16.60
C LEU A 1036 31.44 20.69 -17.41
N ILE A 1037 32.00 20.37 -18.59
CA ILE A 1037 32.52 21.38 -19.52
C ILE A 1037 31.45 22.48 -19.76
N PRO A 1038 31.80 23.79 -19.70
CA PRO A 1038 30.81 24.88 -19.76
C PRO A 1038 29.95 24.90 -21.04
N VAL A 1039 30.40 24.22 -22.09
CA VAL A 1039 29.67 24.05 -23.35
C VAL A 1039 28.34 23.32 -23.19
N ASN A 1040 28.23 22.44 -22.19
CA ASN A 1040 26.97 21.76 -21.91
C ASN A 1040 25.93 22.69 -21.27
N PHE A 1041 26.31 23.92 -20.90
CA PHE A 1041 25.42 24.91 -20.29
C PHE A 1041 24.95 25.99 -21.26
N ILE A 1042 25.45 26.02 -22.50
CA ILE A 1042 25.20 27.06 -23.53
C ILE A 1042 24.67 26.43 -24.83
N ASP A 1043 24.07 27.22 -25.73
CA ASP A 1043 23.64 26.70 -27.04
C ASP A 1043 24.83 26.17 -27.84
N ARG A 1044 24.64 25.04 -28.51
CA ARG A 1044 25.65 24.37 -29.33
C ARG A 1044 25.30 24.45 -30.80
N ALA A 1045 26.28 24.77 -31.65
CA ALA A 1045 26.16 24.74 -33.10
C ALA A 1045 27.13 23.71 -33.69
N THR A 1046 26.66 22.98 -34.71
CA THR A 1046 27.41 21.93 -35.41
C THR A 1046 27.20 22.05 -36.92
N THR A 1047 28.05 21.40 -37.71
CA THR A 1047 27.84 21.27 -39.17
C THR A 1047 26.58 20.48 -39.56
N GLN A 1048 25.89 19.83 -38.62
CA GLN A 1048 24.64 19.11 -38.83
C GLN A 1048 23.40 19.80 -38.21
N GLY A 1049 23.57 20.93 -37.52
CA GLY A 1049 22.47 21.67 -36.90
C GLY A 1049 22.80 22.32 -35.56
N THR A 1050 21.81 22.94 -34.92
CA THR A 1050 21.95 23.64 -33.63
C THR A 1050 21.08 23.01 -32.54
N ALA A 1051 21.62 22.90 -31.32
CA ALA A 1051 20.92 22.43 -30.13
C ALA A 1051 20.95 23.50 -29.03
N ARG A 1052 19.77 23.92 -28.54
CA ARG A 1052 19.67 24.93 -27.48
C ARG A 1052 19.99 24.34 -26.10
N THR A 1053 20.45 25.19 -25.19
CA THR A 1053 20.60 24.79 -23.78
C THR A 1053 19.26 24.88 -23.03
N PRO A 1054 18.92 23.91 -22.16
CA PRO A 1054 17.75 24.02 -21.29
C PRO A 1054 17.86 25.20 -20.31
N PHE A 1055 19.08 25.58 -19.92
CA PHE A 1055 19.33 26.57 -18.87
C PHE A 1055 19.10 28.02 -19.30
N SER A 1056 18.95 28.31 -20.59
CA SER A 1056 18.56 29.65 -21.05
C SER A 1056 17.15 30.03 -20.57
N GLN A 1057 16.32 29.04 -20.19
CA GLN A 1057 15.01 29.27 -19.59
C GLN A 1057 15.10 29.86 -18.18
N PHE A 1058 16.26 29.78 -17.50
CA PHE A 1058 16.42 30.31 -16.14
C PHE A 1058 16.31 31.85 -16.08
N ASP A 1059 16.55 32.55 -17.19
CA ASP A 1059 16.35 34.00 -17.27
C ASP A 1059 14.87 34.42 -17.10
N GLN A 1060 13.93 33.47 -17.21
CA GLN A 1060 12.50 33.67 -16.92
C GLN A 1060 12.23 33.79 -15.40
N LEU A 1061 13.12 33.26 -14.55
CA LEU A 1061 13.01 33.33 -13.09
C LEU A 1061 13.74 34.55 -12.52
N GLN A 1062 14.85 34.94 -13.15
CA GLN A 1062 15.58 36.17 -12.85
C GLN A 1062 16.45 36.54 -14.07
N PRO A 1063 16.35 37.75 -14.63
CA PRO A 1063 17.16 38.16 -15.78
C PRO A 1063 18.67 38.02 -15.56
N GLY A 1064 19.35 37.40 -16.54
CA GLY A 1064 20.79 37.14 -16.49
C GLY A 1064 21.20 36.10 -15.45
N LEU A 1065 20.30 35.20 -15.03
CA LEU A 1065 20.61 34.03 -14.21
C LEU A 1065 21.30 32.93 -15.02
N HIS A 1066 20.95 32.77 -16.31
CA HIS A 1066 21.63 31.83 -17.21
C HIS A 1066 23.12 32.15 -17.30
N LEU A 1067 23.49 33.42 -17.50
CA LEU A 1067 24.88 33.85 -17.53
C LEU A 1067 25.61 33.59 -16.20
N LYS A 1068 24.93 33.74 -15.05
CA LYS A 1068 25.51 33.44 -13.73
C LYS A 1068 25.83 31.95 -13.57
N VAL A 1069 24.93 31.07 -14.03
CA VAL A 1069 25.14 29.61 -14.05
C VAL A 1069 26.28 29.23 -15.00
N VAL A 1070 26.42 29.89 -16.15
CA VAL A 1070 27.56 29.69 -17.07
C VAL A 1070 28.88 30.15 -16.45
N ASN A 1071 28.91 31.31 -15.78
CA ASN A 1071 30.05 31.76 -14.98
C ASN A 1071 30.41 30.76 -13.86
N GLY A 1072 29.42 30.18 -13.19
CA GLY A 1072 29.60 29.15 -12.17
C GLY A 1072 30.18 27.84 -12.75
N ALA A 1073 29.67 27.39 -13.89
CA ALA A 1073 30.21 26.23 -14.61
C ALA A 1073 31.66 26.45 -15.11
N MET A 1074 32.01 27.66 -15.54
CA MET A 1074 33.40 28.01 -15.83
C MET A 1074 34.28 27.99 -14.57
N ASN A 1075 33.78 28.41 -13.41
CA ASN A 1075 34.51 28.27 -12.15
C ASN A 1075 34.70 26.78 -11.77
N GLN A 1076 33.69 25.93 -11.97
CA GLN A 1076 33.83 24.49 -11.76
C GLN A 1076 34.90 23.88 -12.67
N PHE A 1077 34.86 24.21 -13.97
CA PHE A 1077 35.86 23.75 -14.91
C PHE A 1077 37.27 24.23 -14.52
N ASN A 1078 37.42 25.50 -14.19
CA ASN A 1078 38.70 26.08 -13.82
C ASN A 1078 39.27 25.43 -12.54
N ALA A 1079 38.45 25.24 -11.50
CA ALA A 1079 38.85 24.66 -10.22
C ALA A 1079 39.27 23.18 -10.32
N LEU A 1080 38.64 22.41 -11.22
CA LEU A 1080 38.92 20.97 -11.38
C LEU A 1080 40.01 20.67 -12.41
N PHE A 1081 40.18 21.53 -13.44
CA PHE A 1081 40.96 21.18 -14.62
C PHE A 1081 41.99 22.23 -15.07
N ALA A 1082 41.89 23.52 -14.71
CA ALA A 1082 42.77 24.55 -15.31
C ALA A 1082 44.26 24.39 -14.99
N ASP A 1083 44.61 23.69 -13.90
CA ASP A 1083 45.99 23.39 -13.50
C ASP A 1083 46.46 21.99 -13.94
N THR A 1084 45.65 21.25 -14.70
CA THR A 1084 46.07 19.95 -15.25
C THR A 1084 47.12 20.12 -16.35
N ALA A 1085 48.12 19.24 -16.34
CA ALA A 1085 49.20 19.25 -17.31
C ALA A 1085 48.87 18.33 -18.52
N PRO A 1086 49.17 18.74 -19.77
CA PRO A 1086 48.76 18.02 -20.99
C PRO A 1086 49.20 16.55 -21.09
N GLU A 1087 50.30 16.18 -20.44
CA GLU A 1087 50.84 14.81 -20.36
C GLU A 1087 50.00 13.85 -19.50
N ASN A 1088 49.06 14.36 -18.70
CA ASN A 1088 48.03 13.56 -18.02
C ASN A 1088 46.88 13.16 -18.97
N TRP A 1089 47.00 13.49 -20.25
CA TRP A 1089 46.08 13.16 -21.32
C TRP A 1089 46.84 12.35 -22.37
N ARG A 1090 46.19 11.34 -22.94
CA ARG A 1090 46.79 10.53 -24.00
C ARG A 1090 46.38 11.04 -25.38
N ARG A 1091 47.11 10.64 -26.43
CA ARG A 1091 46.65 10.82 -27.81
C ARG A 1091 45.56 9.79 -28.12
N CYS A 1092 44.57 10.17 -28.93
CA CYS A 1092 43.60 9.21 -29.44
C CYS A 1092 44.30 8.19 -30.36
N ASP A 1093 44.01 6.91 -30.18
CA ASP A 1093 44.12 5.92 -31.24
C ASP A 1093 42.81 5.90 -32.06
N PRO A 1094 42.81 6.34 -33.34
CA PRO A 1094 41.62 6.27 -34.18
C PRO A 1094 41.21 4.84 -34.57
N ALA A 1095 42.08 3.85 -34.39
CA ALA A 1095 41.81 2.44 -34.68
C ALA A 1095 41.33 1.64 -33.46
N ASN A 1096 41.51 2.13 -32.23
CA ASN A 1096 40.96 1.46 -31.05
C ASN A 1096 39.44 1.68 -30.97
N THR A 1097 38.70 0.58 -31.08
CA THR A 1097 37.23 0.54 -30.98
C THR A 1097 36.75 -0.41 -29.87
N GLU A 1098 37.42 -0.46 -28.71
CA GLU A 1098 37.04 -1.32 -27.57
C GLU A 1098 35.58 -1.17 -27.09
N LEU A 1099 34.88 -0.06 -27.44
CA LEU A 1099 33.45 0.14 -27.20
C LEU A 1099 32.57 0.17 -28.47
N GLY A 1100 33.08 -0.33 -29.59
CA GLY A 1100 32.39 -0.35 -30.90
C GLY A 1100 32.60 0.90 -31.76
N GLU A 1101 33.37 1.87 -31.29
CA GLU A 1101 33.59 3.17 -31.95
C GLU A 1101 34.98 3.75 -31.60
N SER A 1102 35.57 4.51 -32.53
CA SER A 1102 36.94 5.04 -32.41
C SER A 1102 37.08 6.09 -31.30
N GLU A 1103 38.22 6.09 -30.60
CA GLU A 1103 38.47 6.98 -29.44
C GLU A 1103 38.15 8.48 -29.64
N PRO A 1104 38.46 9.15 -30.78
CA PRO A 1104 38.12 10.57 -30.99
C PRO A 1104 36.62 10.88 -30.93
N TYR A 1105 35.77 9.87 -31.22
CA TYR A 1105 34.32 10.00 -31.32
C TYR A 1105 33.57 9.19 -30.24
N ALA A 1106 34.25 8.34 -29.47
CA ALA A 1106 33.72 7.68 -28.28
C ALA A 1106 33.27 8.65 -27.15
N GLY A 1107 33.46 9.96 -27.37
CA GLY A 1107 33.17 11.00 -26.39
C GLY A 1107 34.05 10.86 -25.15
N PHE A 1108 35.27 10.34 -25.30
CA PHE A 1108 36.25 10.22 -24.23
C PHE A 1108 37.08 11.50 -24.13
N SER A 1109 36.65 12.41 -23.26
CA SER A 1109 37.30 13.69 -22.98
C SER A 1109 38.62 13.57 -22.20
N PHE A 1110 39.41 12.52 -22.44
CA PHE A 1110 40.77 12.31 -21.92
C PHE A 1110 41.78 11.93 -23.03
N CYS A 1111 41.31 11.88 -24.28
CA CYS A 1111 42.14 11.63 -25.46
C CYS A 1111 42.16 12.89 -26.33
N VAL A 1112 43.34 13.27 -26.84
CA VAL A 1112 43.52 14.41 -27.75
C VAL A 1112 43.65 13.94 -29.20
N ASP A 1113 42.80 14.46 -30.08
CA ASP A 1113 42.81 14.19 -31.52
C ASP A 1113 44.17 14.57 -32.13
N ALA A 1114 44.76 13.64 -32.87
CA ALA A 1114 46.01 13.85 -33.59
C ALA A 1114 45.83 14.74 -34.83
N THR A 1115 44.62 14.81 -35.41
CA THR A 1115 44.34 15.53 -36.66
C THR A 1115 44.10 17.04 -36.49
N LYS A 1116 43.98 17.51 -35.24
CA LYS A 1116 43.87 18.93 -34.86
C LYS A 1116 42.83 19.77 -35.64
N LYS A 1117 41.66 19.20 -35.96
CA LYS A 1117 40.64 19.90 -36.77
C LYS A 1117 40.06 21.13 -36.04
N PRO A 1118 40.10 22.34 -36.65
CA PRO A 1118 39.49 23.54 -36.08
C PRO A 1118 37.96 23.53 -36.23
N LEU A 1119 37.29 24.52 -35.64
CA LEU A 1119 35.86 24.77 -35.88
C LEU A 1119 35.55 25.07 -37.35
N ALA A 1120 34.35 24.70 -37.80
CA ALA A 1120 33.77 25.19 -39.03
C ALA A 1120 33.31 26.64 -38.87
N GLN A 1121 33.40 27.43 -39.95
CA GLN A 1121 32.86 28.78 -40.03
C GLN A 1121 31.72 28.81 -41.06
N PRO A 1122 30.46 28.51 -40.67
CA PRO A 1122 29.33 28.46 -41.59
C PRO A 1122 28.93 29.84 -42.15
N SER A 1123 29.27 30.93 -41.46
CA SER A 1123 29.19 32.30 -41.98
C SER A 1123 30.21 33.21 -41.27
N PRO A 1124 30.58 34.38 -41.83
CA PRO A 1124 31.53 35.30 -41.20
C PRO A 1124 31.12 35.65 -39.76
N GLY A 1125 32.05 35.44 -38.81
CA GLY A 1125 31.84 35.71 -37.39
C GLY A 1125 31.08 34.65 -36.59
N THR A 1126 30.48 33.63 -37.23
CA THR A 1126 29.87 32.49 -36.53
C THR A 1126 30.74 31.23 -36.66
N TYR A 1127 30.73 30.39 -35.64
CA TYR A 1127 31.45 29.12 -35.64
C TYR A 1127 30.54 27.96 -35.24
N ALA A 1128 30.87 26.76 -35.72
CA ALA A 1128 30.18 25.52 -35.42
C ALA A 1128 31.19 24.38 -35.30
N MET A 1129 30.88 23.36 -34.50
CA MET A 1129 31.73 22.17 -34.38
C MET A 1129 31.56 21.28 -35.61
N ASN A 1130 32.66 20.83 -36.22
CA ASN A 1130 32.63 19.80 -37.26
C ASN A 1130 32.17 18.48 -36.65
N VAL A 1131 31.06 17.97 -37.19
CA VAL A 1131 30.44 16.74 -36.76
C VAL A 1131 30.58 15.63 -37.80
N VAL A 1132 30.95 14.44 -37.32
CA VAL A 1132 30.93 13.16 -38.04
C VAL A 1132 30.02 12.23 -37.24
N ASP A 1133 29.08 11.56 -37.91
CA ASP A 1133 28.12 10.61 -37.30
C ASP A 1133 27.42 11.13 -36.02
N GLY A 1134 27.04 12.41 -36.02
CA GLY A 1134 26.37 13.09 -34.90
C GLY A 1134 27.30 13.57 -33.77
N ARG A 1135 28.62 13.40 -33.88
CA ARG A 1135 29.60 13.67 -32.82
C ARG A 1135 30.71 14.64 -33.23
N ALA A 1136 31.18 15.44 -32.27
CA ALA A 1136 32.33 16.35 -32.38
C ALA A 1136 33.43 15.94 -31.40
N THR A 1137 34.67 16.40 -31.64
CA THR A 1137 35.83 16.08 -30.78
C THR A 1137 35.90 17.00 -29.54
N PRO A 1138 36.52 16.57 -28.42
CA PRO A 1138 36.53 17.34 -27.16
C PRO A 1138 37.07 18.77 -27.27
N GLU A 1139 38.03 18.99 -28.17
CA GLU A 1139 38.74 20.26 -28.32
C GLU A 1139 37.94 21.26 -29.15
N GLN A 1140 37.14 20.77 -30.09
CA GLN A 1140 36.12 21.58 -30.76
C GLN A 1140 35.04 22.02 -29.77
N PHE A 1141 34.66 21.19 -28.78
CA PHE A 1141 33.83 21.69 -27.68
C PHE A 1141 34.55 22.83 -26.95
N HIS A 1142 35.80 22.65 -26.48
CA HIS A 1142 36.51 23.72 -25.77
C HIS A 1142 36.68 25.02 -26.58
N GLN A 1143 37.05 24.94 -27.86
CA GLN A 1143 37.17 26.11 -28.75
C GLN A 1143 35.82 26.81 -28.96
N TYR A 1144 34.76 26.05 -29.28
CA TYR A 1144 33.42 26.59 -29.46
C TYR A 1144 32.91 27.23 -28.18
N GLY A 1145 33.19 26.60 -27.04
CA GLY A 1145 32.89 27.09 -25.69
C GLY A 1145 33.47 28.46 -25.43
N LEU A 1146 34.80 28.59 -25.54
CA LEU A 1146 35.51 29.85 -25.31
C LEU A 1146 34.99 30.98 -26.21
N TRP A 1147 34.71 30.70 -27.50
CA TRP A 1147 34.06 31.68 -28.38
C TRP A 1147 32.66 32.06 -27.88
N LYS A 1148 31.78 31.09 -27.67
CA LYS A 1148 30.36 31.31 -27.33
C LYS A 1148 30.19 32.01 -25.98
N VAL A 1149 30.96 31.65 -24.93
CA VAL A 1149 30.88 32.36 -23.63
C VAL A 1149 31.43 33.79 -23.71
N THR A 1150 32.43 34.04 -24.57
CA THR A 1150 32.89 35.41 -24.85
C THR A 1150 31.77 36.24 -25.50
N GLN A 1151 31.05 35.67 -26.47
CA GLN A 1151 29.89 36.34 -27.10
C GLN A 1151 28.71 36.54 -26.13
N MET A 1152 28.62 35.74 -25.06
CA MET A 1152 27.60 35.89 -24.00
C MET A 1152 27.97 36.91 -22.92
N GLY A 1153 29.13 37.57 -23.01
CA GLY A 1153 29.58 38.56 -22.02
C GLY A 1153 30.01 37.95 -20.68
N ALA A 1154 30.48 36.70 -20.69
CA ALA A 1154 30.93 36.03 -19.47
C ALA A 1154 32.24 36.62 -18.90
N GLU A 1155 32.52 36.39 -17.62
CA GLU A 1155 33.55 37.15 -16.90
C GLU A 1155 34.99 36.92 -17.44
N PRO A 1156 35.72 37.97 -17.87
CA PRO A 1156 37.02 37.83 -18.53
C PRO A 1156 38.06 37.01 -17.76
N GLN A 1157 38.11 37.14 -16.43
CA GLN A 1157 39.05 36.39 -15.58
C GLN A 1157 38.79 34.86 -15.61
N ARG A 1158 37.53 34.45 -15.77
CA ARG A 1158 37.13 33.03 -15.87
C ARG A 1158 37.43 32.48 -17.25
N ILE A 1159 37.15 33.27 -18.29
CA ILE A 1159 37.48 32.95 -19.67
C ILE A 1159 38.98 32.76 -19.82
N GLU A 1160 39.81 33.63 -19.22
CA GLU A 1160 41.25 33.61 -19.45
C GLU A 1160 41.94 32.39 -18.82
N LYS A 1161 41.50 31.92 -17.65
CA LYS A 1161 41.98 30.64 -17.09
C LYS A 1161 41.66 29.46 -18.01
N TRP A 1162 40.44 29.40 -18.55
CA TRP A 1162 40.04 28.34 -19.48
C TRP A 1162 40.76 28.48 -20.84
N ARG A 1163 41.01 29.69 -21.32
CA ARG A 1163 41.80 29.97 -22.53
C ARG A 1163 43.23 29.47 -22.37
N ALA A 1164 43.91 29.89 -21.30
CA ALA A 1164 45.29 29.50 -21.00
C ALA A 1164 45.44 28.00 -20.78
N TRP A 1165 44.46 27.32 -20.18
CA TRP A 1165 44.43 25.86 -20.11
C TRP A 1165 44.27 25.22 -21.51
N THR A 1166 43.30 25.70 -22.29
CA THR A 1166 43.01 25.15 -23.64
C THR A 1166 44.22 25.31 -24.56
N GLN A 1167 44.94 26.44 -24.47
CA GLN A 1167 46.20 26.70 -25.20
C GLN A 1167 47.37 25.78 -24.79
N ARG A 1168 47.37 25.18 -23.59
CA ARG A 1168 48.39 24.19 -23.22
C ARG A 1168 48.07 22.79 -23.74
N LEU A 1169 46.79 22.39 -23.71
CA LEU A 1169 46.34 21.13 -24.29
C LEU A 1169 46.41 21.16 -25.84
N TRP A 1170 46.05 22.32 -26.40
CA TRP A 1170 45.96 22.59 -27.83
C TRP A 1170 46.41 24.03 -28.13
N PRO A 1171 47.72 24.25 -28.33
CA PRO A 1171 48.23 25.44 -29.00
C PRO A 1171 47.90 25.41 -30.50
#